data_AF-A0A1Y2B194-F1
#
_entry.id   AF-A0A1Y2B194-F1
#
_cell.length_a   1.000
_cell.length_b   1.000
_cell.length_c   1.000
_cell.angle_alpha   90.00
_cell.angle_beta   90.00
_cell.angle_gamma   90.00
#
_symmetry.space_group_name_H-M   'P 1'
#
loop_
_entity.id
_entity.type
_entity.pdbx_description
1 polymer ?
#
loop_
_entity_poly.entity_id
_entity_poly.type
_entity_poly.pdbx_seq_one_letter_code
_entity_poly.pdbx_strand_id
1 'polypeptide(L)'
;MTSMDRRGSHATPTHGRSKSLGGLGGMSGSSVPMSPNGSGGTSFAGIGGGAGFGSPVVGGGGGEIEWADVQARTFCRWLNTKLESQNLEPMTDLVKDFSNGVKLIQLLEIMSEASLGKYNKKPVLRVQKAENASKALNFIRERGVKLTNIGPEDIVDGNLKLILGMIWTLILRFTIAGINEEGLSARDGLLLWCQRKTQPYPEVNVQDFKKSFADGLAFCALIHRHRPELLDWNKLDKTDRRGNTELAFKVAEQYLGIPRLLEVKDICDVDTPDERSVMTYVAEFFHKFSTEDRMETNARRVEKFVEVMQGIWTNKNDFERRMTILLDILRTTRSSWSEASQATSYPDAMARLAEFYEYKRTAKRDWVKERRELASLYSNIQTKMKTYDLKAWEPREGLKLEDLEVKWADFLIAEGARSRAIMGRIRDIKEGLRKDFARAAENFSTQLQRVEQAIGALRGPLPDQKQTLLRLQAQVPDLRASLDSDVAAVYRACLEANVEDNEYTVLSVDDLDYELQLAEQGIRKKIAFVENQMVSATHTNLTPAKLEEFEATFKHFDKDDTNTLMLWEMHAALASLGIVYADDEIEAIYGQLEADFGAVTYQAWLALLVDITKDDSSSPDQLREAFRSMAGDKPFVTDIDFTQASLPKETIRFLEEVMPLQEGRNPNDENASTRYFDYYSFLETTFARKN
;
A
#
# COMPACT_ATOMS: atom_id res chain seq x y z
N MET A 1 -6.74 29.47 -46.26
CA MET A 1 -6.91 30.94 -46.41
C MET A 1 -6.12 31.64 -45.30
N THR A 2 -5.77 32.91 -45.51
CA THR A 2 -5.51 34.00 -44.51
C THR A 2 -6.02 33.75 -43.07
N SER A 3 -5.45 34.23 -41.95
CA SER A 3 -4.29 35.09 -41.60
C SER A 3 -4.20 35.14 -40.03
N MET A 4 -3.21 35.67 -39.28
CA MET A 4 -1.87 36.28 -39.52
C MET A 4 -1.04 36.26 -38.21
N ASP A 5 0.25 36.65 -38.26
CA ASP A 5 1.03 37.55 -37.36
C ASP A 5 0.55 37.85 -35.91
N ARG A 6 1.38 37.98 -34.85
CA ARG A 6 2.86 38.05 -34.54
C ARG A 6 3.00 37.64 -33.04
N ARG A 7 4.13 37.34 -32.38
CA ARG A 7 5.61 37.23 -32.57
C ARG A 7 6.10 36.30 -31.41
N GLY A 8 7.36 35.90 -31.19
CA GLY A 8 8.69 36.15 -31.79
C GLY A 8 9.70 35.18 -31.12
N SER A 9 10.92 35.04 -31.64
CA SER A 9 11.68 33.78 -31.55
C SER A 9 13.09 33.81 -30.90
N HIS A 10 13.50 32.64 -30.36
CA HIS A 10 14.86 32.14 -30.09
C HIS A 10 15.86 32.97 -29.24
N ALA A 11 16.44 32.35 -28.19
CA ALA A 11 17.82 31.83 -28.19
C ALA A 11 18.28 31.36 -26.79
N THR A 12 19.24 30.43 -26.75
CA THR A 12 19.97 29.92 -25.57
C THR A 12 21.47 30.22 -25.72
N PRO A 13 22.35 29.83 -24.77
CA PRO A 13 22.39 30.06 -23.32
C PRO A 13 23.71 30.73 -22.87
N THR A 14 23.94 31.04 -21.58
CA THR A 14 25.29 31.05 -20.94
C THR A 14 25.29 31.25 -19.41
N HIS A 15 26.47 31.04 -18.80
CA HIS A 15 26.87 31.15 -17.39
C HIS A 15 26.25 32.27 -16.51
N GLY A 16 26.12 32.00 -15.20
CA GLY A 16 25.90 33.05 -14.20
C GLY A 16 25.93 32.60 -12.73
N ARG A 17 27.12 32.68 -12.09
CA ARG A 17 27.41 32.64 -10.63
C ARG A 17 26.24 32.60 -9.63
N SER A 18 26.29 31.62 -8.72
CA SER A 18 25.64 31.69 -7.41
C SER A 18 26.13 32.89 -6.57
N LYS A 19 25.25 33.46 -5.74
CA LYS A 19 25.61 34.32 -4.59
C LYS A 19 24.93 33.82 -3.32
N SER A 20 25.74 33.47 -2.33
CA SER A 20 25.34 33.31 -0.92
C SER A 20 25.68 34.59 -0.16
N LEU A 21 24.96 34.88 0.93
CA LEU A 21 25.18 36.05 1.80
C LEU A 21 24.76 35.74 3.24
N GLY A 22 25.65 36.04 4.20
CA GLY A 22 25.43 35.85 5.65
C GLY A 22 25.59 34.40 6.13
N GLY A 23 26.61 34.00 6.92
CA GLY A 23 27.83 34.71 7.31
C GLY A 23 27.85 35.22 8.76
N LEU A 24 28.62 34.57 9.63
CA LEU A 24 29.15 35.13 10.89
C LEU A 24 30.31 34.29 11.46
N GLY A 25 31.42 34.96 11.81
CA GLY A 25 32.34 34.61 12.90
C GLY A 25 32.99 33.22 12.98
N GLY A 26 34.14 33.04 12.32
CA GLY A 26 35.11 31.99 12.67
C GLY A 26 36.54 32.52 12.56
N MET A 27 37.30 32.51 13.65
CA MET A 27 38.66 33.07 13.69
C MET A 27 39.73 31.96 13.75
N SER A 28 40.52 31.84 12.69
CA SER A 28 41.91 31.37 12.80
C SER A 28 42.70 32.37 13.66
N GLY A 29 43.75 31.99 14.41
CA GLY A 29 44.62 30.84 14.21
C GLY A 29 45.99 31.37 13.77
N SER A 30 46.86 31.62 14.75
CA SER A 30 48.15 32.29 14.57
C SER A 30 49.29 31.39 15.04
N SER A 31 50.35 31.30 14.23
CA SER A 31 51.56 30.52 14.50
C SER A 31 52.77 31.21 13.86
N VAL A 32 53.98 30.69 14.07
CA VAL A 32 55.28 31.20 13.55
C VAL A 32 55.79 32.46 14.30
N PRO A 33 57.11 32.67 14.52
CA PRO A 33 58.28 31.87 14.13
C PRO A 33 59.11 31.28 15.28
N MET A 34 60.05 30.39 14.91
CA MET A 34 61.22 30.00 15.70
C MET A 34 62.49 30.33 14.88
N SER A 35 63.50 30.97 15.46
CA SER A 35 64.81 31.25 14.83
C SER A 35 65.84 31.75 15.89
N PRO A 36 67.16 31.67 15.64
CA PRO A 36 68.00 30.87 16.54
C PRO A 36 69.23 31.56 17.17
N ASN A 37 69.91 30.81 18.05
CA ASN A 37 71.30 30.93 18.53
C ASN A 37 71.82 32.29 19.03
N GLY A 38 72.09 32.36 20.34
CA GLY A 38 72.96 33.36 20.96
C GLY A 38 73.81 32.72 22.07
N SER A 39 75.02 32.26 21.73
CA SER A 39 75.93 31.60 22.68
C SER A 39 76.86 32.60 23.36
N GLY A 40 76.78 32.71 24.69
CA GLY A 40 77.72 33.49 25.51
C GLY A 40 77.61 33.08 26.97
N GLY A 41 78.53 32.23 27.44
CA GLY A 41 78.49 31.66 28.79
C GLY A 41 79.60 32.20 29.70
N THR A 42 79.39 32.07 31.01
CA THR A 42 80.42 32.29 32.02
C THR A 42 80.32 31.25 33.14
N SER A 43 81.46 30.59 33.38
CA SER A 43 81.87 29.76 34.52
C SER A 43 80.88 29.49 35.66
N PHE A 44 80.69 28.20 35.98
CA PHE A 44 80.41 27.78 37.35
C PHE A 44 81.38 26.65 37.76
N ALA A 45 82.57 27.05 38.20
CA ALA A 45 83.48 26.15 38.93
C ALA A 45 82.99 26.01 40.38
N GLY A 46 82.90 24.78 40.89
CA GLY A 46 82.29 24.51 42.19
C GLY A 46 83.21 24.81 43.39
N ILE A 47 82.59 25.19 44.50
CA ILE A 47 83.17 25.07 45.85
C ILE A 47 82.17 24.24 46.68
N GLY A 48 82.66 23.18 47.32
CA GLY A 48 81.84 22.35 48.22
C GLY A 48 81.60 23.02 49.56
N GLY A 49 80.39 22.93 50.09
CA GLY A 49 79.98 23.53 51.36
C GLY A 49 79.12 22.58 52.18
N GLY A 50 79.74 21.62 52.86
CA GLY A 50 79.06 20.79 53.85
C GLY A 50 78.83 21.57 55.14
N ALA A 51 77.59 21.92 55.43
CA ALA A 51 77.13 22.36 56.75
C ALA A 51 75.88 21.52 57.11
N GLY A 52 75.75 20.96 58.31
CA GLY A 52 76.54 21.16 59.52
C GLY A 52 75.57 21.50 60.65
N PHE A 53 75.22 20.51 61.47
CA PHE A 53 74.27 20.70 62.57
C PHE A 53 74.85 21.69 63.59
N GLY A 54 74.29 22.90 63.63
CA GLY A 54 74.58 23.91 64.63
C GLY A 54 73.32 24.34 65.36
N SER A 55 73.12 23.79 66.56
CA SER A 55 72.33 24.49 67.59
C SER A 55 73.07 25.77 67.99
N PRO A 56 72.38 26.79 68.52
CA PRO A 56 72.56 27.00 69.96
C PRO A 56 71.32 27.55 70.73
N VAL A 57 71.47 27.53 72.06
CA VAL A 57 70.69 28.22 73.10
C VAL A 57 69.26 27.74 73.39
N VAL A 58 69.15 27.16 74.59
CA VAL A 58 67.95 26.80 75.36
C VAL A 58 66.94 27.96 75.50
N GLY A 59 65.65 27.68 75.25
CA GLY A 59 64.55 28.56 75.64
C GLY A 59 63.16 27.99 75.28
N GLY A 60 62.41 27.49 76.27
CA GLY A 60 60.98 27.13 76.13
C GLY A 60 60.67 25.71 75.63
N GLY A 61 60.97 24.69 76.44
CA GLY A 61 60.77 23.27 76.10
C GLY A 61 59.32 22.75 76.06
N GLY A 62 58.34 23.56 75.65
CA GLY A 62 56.94 23.14 75.48
C GLY A 62 56.63 22.63 74.07
N GLY A 63 56.95 23.44 73.06
CA GLY A 63 56.46 23.23 71.69
C GLY A 63 56.94 21.96 70.99
N GLU A 64 58.12 21.41 71.33
CA GLU A 64 58.62 20.17 70.69
C GLU A 64 57.84 18.91 71.08
N ILE A 65 57.10 18.93 72.19
CA ILE A 65 56.34 17.77 72.68
C ILE A 65 54.95 17.70 72.04
N GLU A 66 54.34 18.86 71.79
CA GLU A 66 52.94 18.99 71.38
C GLU A 66 52.71 18.56 69.92
N TRP A 67 53.57 18.98 68.97
CA TRP A 67 53.44 18.54 67.57
C TRP A 67 53.65 17.04 67.39
N ALA A 68 54.51 16.44 68.22
CA ALA A 68 54.83 15.02 68.17
C ALA A 68 53.64 14.16 68.64
N ASP A 69 52.89 14.61 69.65
CA ASP A 69 51.66 13.93 70.08
C ASP A 69 50.55 14.05 69.02
N VAL A 70 50.30 15.23 68.46
CA VAL A 70 49.33 15.41 67.36
C VAL A 70 49.66 14.49 66.18
N GLN A 71 50.92 14.42 65.78
CA GLN A 71 51.37 13.52 64.71
C GLN A 71 51.21 12.04 65.10
N ALA A 72 51.49 11.67 66.35
CA ALA A 72 51.26 10.31 66.85
C ALA A 72 49.78 9.91 66.86
N ARG A 73 48.87 10.77 67.35
CA ARG A 73 47.42 10.50 67.34
C ARG A 73 46.89 10.38 65.91
N THR A 74 47.29 11.28 65.02
CA THR A 74 46.87 11.28 63.60
C THR A 74 47.36 10.03 62.87
N PHE A 75 48.64 9.69 63.01
CA PHE A 75 49.23 8.50 62.38
C PHE A 75 48.67 7.20 62.96
N CYS A 76 48.43 7.12 64.28
CA CYS A 76 47.80 5.96 64.91
C CYS A 76 46.39 5.71 64.35
N ARG A 77 45.55 6.77 64.28
CA ARG A 77 44.23 6.68 63.62
C ARG A 77 44.36 6.22 62.18
N TRP A 78 45.26 6.83 61.40
CA TRP A 78 45.44 6.46 59.99
C TRP A 78 45.78 4.98 59.80
N LEU A 79 46.71 4.45 60.61
CA LEU A 79 47.09 3.04 60.60
C LEU A 79 45.93 2.13 61.03
N ASN A 80 45.13 2.56 62.03
CA ASN A 80 43.94 1.83 62.46
C ASN A 80 42.91 1.68 61.34
N THR A 81 42.70 2.69 60.48
CA THR A 81 41.80 2.55 59.30
C THR A 81 42.20 1.38 58.38
N LYS A 82 43.51 1.04 58.34
CA LYS A 82 44.02 -0.05 57.51
C LYS A 82 43.94 -1.39 58.25
N LEU A 83 44.14 -1.43 59.58
CA LEU A 83 43.92 -2.62 60.43
C LEU A 83 42.44 -3.03 60.47
N GLU A 84 41.55 -2.07 60.67
CA GLU A 84 40.09 -2.25 60.70
C GLU A 84 39.56 -2.83 59.39
N SER A 85 40.14 -2.43 58.24
CA SER A 85 39.79 -2.99 56.92
C SER A 85 39.99 -4.52 56.81
N GLN A 86 40.78 -5.13 57.70
CA GLN A 86 41.02 -6.58 57.79
C GLN A 86 40.50 -7.18 59.11
N ASN A 87 39.69 -6.46 59.88
CA ASN A 87 39.21 -6.84 61.22
C ASN A 87 40.34 -7.19 62.21
N LEU A 88 41.48 -6.48 62.13
CA LEU A 88 42.59 -6.63 63.07
C LEU A 88 42.44 -5.68 64.28
N GLU A 89 43.00 -6.08 65.42
CA GLU A 89 42.98 -5.27 66.65
C GLU A 89 43.66 -3.90 66.44
N PRO A 90 42.97 -2.78 66.72
CA PRO A 90 43.53 -1.44 66.54
C PRO A 90 44.75 -1.21 67.45
N MET A 91 45.55 -0.21 67.12
CA MET A 91 46.63 0.28 67.96
C MET A 91 46.13 1.37 68.92
N THR A 92 46.78 1.42 70.07
CA THR A 92 46.52 2.40 71.14
C THR A 92 47.77 3.22 71.47
N ASP A 93 48.95 2.67 71.22
CA ASP A 93 50.24 3.28 71.53
C ASP A 93 51.26 2.83 70.48
N LEU A 94 51.65 3.74 69.58
CA LEU A 94 52.57 3.44 68.46
C LEU A 94 53.90 2.82 68.90
N VAL A 95 54.40 3.15 70.10
CA VAL A 95 55.64 2.61 70.65
C VAL A 95 55.42 1.17 71.12
N LYS A 96 54.39 0.94 71.94
CA LYS A 96 54.11 -0.40 72.49
C LYS A 96 53.66 -1.37 71.40
N ASP A 97 52.75 -0.96 70.53
CA ASP A 97 52.15 -1.78 69.48
C ASP A 97 53.18 -2.18 68.39
N PHE A 98 54.11 -1.30 68.02
CA PHE A 98 55.17 -1.65 67.06
C PHE A 98 56.39 -2.33 67.68
N SER A 99 56.61 -2.26 69.00
CA SER A 99 57.79 -2.85 69.68
C SER A 99 58.03 -4.34 69.39
N ASN A 100 57.01 -5.08 68.96
CA ASN A 100 57.09 -6.52 68.64
C ASN A 100 57.24 -6.83 67.13
N GLY A 101 57.15 -5.81 66.26
CA GLY A 101 57.22 -5.91 64.80
C GLY A 101 56.03 -6.60 64.11
N VAL A 102 55.10 -7.22 64.82
CA VAL A 102 53.97 -7.99 64.26
C VAL A 102 52.98 -7.06 63.54
N LYS A 103 52.46 -6.04 64.24
CA LYS A 103 51.52 -5.08 63.62
C LYS A 103 52.17 -4.31 62.47
N LEU A 104 53.47 -4.03 62.54
CA LEU A 104 54.21 -3.40 61.43
C LEU A 104 54.25 -4.29 60.18
N ILE A 105 54.54 -5.59 60.33
CA ILE A 105 54.48 -6.53 59.22
C ILE A 105 53.06 -6.61 58.66
N GLN A 106 52.04 -6.80 59.50
CA GLN A 106 50.64 -6.88 59.05
C GLN A 106 50.21 -5.65 58.26
N LEU A 107 50.56 -4.44 58.72
CA LEU A 107 50.30 -3.20 58.01
C LEU A 107 51.00 -3.13 56.64
N LEU A 108 52.24 -3.62 56.53
CA LEU A 108 52.94 -3.70 55.24
C LEU A 108 52.34 -4.75 54.30
N GLU A 109 51.85 -5.87 54.82
CA GLU A 109 51.12 -6.88 54.04
C GLU A 109 49.83 -6.27 53.46
N ILE A 110 49.11 -5.46 54.24
CA ILE A 110 47.89 -4.74 53.83
C ILE A 110 48.18 -3.64 52.81
N MET A 111 49.06 -2.68 53.15
CA MET A 111 49.30 -1.48 52.32
C MET A 111 49.98 -1.76 50.98
N SER A 112 50.52 -2.97 50.80
CA SER A 112 51.28 -3.33 49.59
C SER A 112 50.74 -4.57 48.85
N GLU A 113 49.62 -5.12 49.34
CA GLU A 113 48.91 -6.30 48.79
C GLU A 113 49.81 -7.53 48.57
N ALA A 114 50.86 -7.69 49.38
CA ALA A 114 51.83 -8.78 49.26
C ALA A 114 52.30 -9.27 50.62
N SER A 115 52.31 -10.60 50.82
CA SER A 115 52.77 -11.18 52.07
C SER A 115 54.29 -11.08 52.22
N LEU A 116 54.75 -10.75 53.43
CA LEU A 116 56.16 -10.80 53.81
C LEU A 116 56.62 -12.24 54.14
N GLY A 117 55.72 -13.23 54.04
CA GLY A 117 56.01 -14.65 54.29
C GLY A 117 56.07 -15.00 55.79
N LYS A 118 56.89 -15.97 56.17
CA LYS A 118 56.97 -16.40 57.59
C LYS A 118 57.69 -15.35 58.46
N TYR A 119 57.08 -15.05 59.61
CA TYR A 119 57.59 -14.18 60.69
C TYR A 119 57.11 -14.72 62.06
N ASN A 120 57.66 -14.21 63.15
CA ASN A 120 57.26 -14.66 64.49
C ASN A 120 55.98 -13.95 64.94
N LYS A 121 54.88 -14.71 65.11
CA LYS A 121 53.56 -14.17 65.49
C LYS A 121 53.40 -13.88 66.99
N LYS A 122 54.28 -14.39 67.86
CA LYS A 122 54.29 -14.14 69.31
C LYS A 122 55.74 -13.98 69.83
N PRO A 123 56.47 -12.93 69.41
CA PRO A 123 57.89 -12.76 69.74
C PRO A 123 58.07 -12.28 71.18
N VAL A 124 58.57 -13.18 72.04
CA VAL A 124 58.85 -12.89 73.45
C VAL A 124 60.25 -12.31 73.61
N LEU A 125 61.25 -12.92 72.95
CA LEU A 125 62.65 -12.51 73.05
C LEU A 125 62.90 -11.23 72.24
N ARG A 126 63.72 -10.32 72.77
CA ARG A 126 64.14 -9.07 72.08
C ARG A 126 64.67 -9.34 70.66
N VAL A 127 65.46 -10.40 70.48
CA VAL A 127 66.00 -10.81 69.17
C VAL A 127 64.87 -11.11 68.17
N GLN A 128 63.83 -11.86 68.58
CA GLN A 128 62.68 -12.18 67.73
C GLN A 128 61.87 -10.94 67.33
N LYS A 129 61.81 -9.93 68.20
CA LYS A 129 61.19 -8.63 67.89
C LYS A 129 62.03 -7.85 66.87
N ALA A 130 63.35 -7.84 67.04
CA ALA A 130 64.29 -7.20 66.10
C ALA A 130 64.34 -7.91 64.74
N GLU A 131 64.20 -9.25 64.69
CA GLU A 131 64.04 -10.02 63.45
C GLU A 131 62.79 -9.59 62.68
N ASN A 132 61.63 -9.50 63.36
CA ASN A 132 60.40 -9.00 62.75
C ASN A 132 60.56 -7.56 62.24
N ALA A 133 61.11 -6.65 63.06
CA ALA A 133 61.33 -5.26 62.67
C ALA A 133 62.31 -5.12 61.49
N SER A 134 63.41 -5.88 61.48
CA SER A 134 64.38 -5.92 60.38
C SER A 134 63.75 -6.42 59.08
N LYS A 135 62.95 -7.48 59.15
CA LYS A 135 62.18 -8.02 58.02
C LYS A 135 61.23 -6.98 57.43
N ALA A 136 60.51 -6.24 58.28
CA ALA A 136 59.65 -5.13 57.86
C ALA A 136 60.44 -3.98 57.19
N LEU A 137 61.53 -3.53 57.80
CA LEU A 137 62.35 -2.42 57.27
C LEU A 137 63.04 -2.79 55.95
N ASN A 138 63.44 -4.04 55.76
CA ASN A 138 64.00 -4.51 54.49
C ASN A 138 62.96 -4.49 53.37
N PHE A 139 61.74 -4.97 53.63
CA PHE A 139 60.64 -4.89 52.67
C PHE A 139 60.29 -3.43 52.28
N ILE A 140 60.34 -2.50 53.24
CA ILE A 140 60.15 -1.06 52.96
C ILE A 140 61.23 -0.54 52.01
N ARG A 141 62.51 -0.93 52.21
CA ARG A 141 63.64 -0.58 51.35
C ARG A 141 63.49 -1.20 49.94
N GLU A 142 63.07 -2.47 49.85
CA GLU A 142 62.80 -3.18 48.59
C GLU A 142 61.69 -2.52 47.76
N ARG A 143 60.65 -1.96 48.40
CA ARG A 143 59.59 -1.17 47.74
C ARG A 143 60.03 0.26 47.36
N GLY A 144 61.32 0.57 47.46
CA GLY A 144 61.96 1.82 47.00
C GLY A 144 61.96 2.97 48.00
N VAL A 145 61.60 2.74 49.27
CA VAL A 145 61.53 3.78 50.30
C VAL A 145 62.88 3.96 50.99
N LYS A 146 63.42 5.18 50.96
CA LYS A 146 64.70 5.53 51.60
C LYS A 146 64.51 5.79 53.10
N LEU A 147 64.72 4.76 53.91
CA LEU A 147 64.78 4.86 55.37
C LEU A 147 66.17 5.35 55.82
N THR A 148 66.34 6.66 56.00
CA THR A 148 67.55 7.26 56.56
C THR A 148 67.53 7.23 58.09
N ASN A 149 68.57 6.68 58.71
CA ASN A 149 68.77 6.64 60.17
C ASN A 149 67.60 5.99 60.94
N ILE A 150 67.10 4.84 60.46
CA ILE A 150 66.09 4.03 61.15
C ILE A 150 66.53 2.56 61.12
N GLY A 151 66.87 2.02 62.29
CA GLY A 151 67.24 0.62 62.51
C GLY A 151 66.12 -0.23 63.13
N PRO A 152 66.25 -1.56 63.15
CA PRO A 152 65.32 -2.45 63.86
C PRO A 152 65.24 -2.14 65.36
N GLU A 153 66.37 -1.79 65.97
CA GLU A 153 66.52 -1.38 67.38
C GLU A 153 65.63 -0.18 67.73
N ASP A 154 65.58 0.87 66.91
CA ASP A 154 64.76 2.06 67.14
C ASP A 154 63.26 1.74 67.31
N ILE A 155 62.79 0.69 66.65
CA ILE A 155 61.39 0.24 66.72
C ILE A 155 61.15 -0.61 67.97
N VAL A 156 62.09 -1.49 68.31
CA VAL A 156 61.98 -2.38 69.48
C VAL A 156 62.21 -1.64 70.80
N ASP A 157 63.03 -0.59 70.79
CA ASP A 157 63.27 0.31 71.93
C ASP A 157 62.27 1.47 72.05
N GLY A 158 61.43 1.69 71.03
CA GLY A 158 60.33 2.66 71.13
C GLY A 158 60.74 4.11 70.86
N ASN A 159 61.69 4.35 69.95
CA ASN A 159 62.10 5.69 69.55
C ASN A 159 60.99 6.38 68.73
N LEU A 160 60.05 7.04 69.43
CA LEU A 160 58.85 7.66 68.83
C LEU A 160 59.19 8.57 67.64
N LYS A 161 60.25 9.38 67.72
CA LYS A 161 60.63 10.32 66.65
C LYS A 161 61.01 9.60 65.34
N LEU A 162 61.65 8.44 65.44
CA LEU A 162 61.99 7.60 64.28
C LEU A 162 60.84 6.70 63.84
N ILE A 163 59.99 6.23 64.76
CA ILE A 163 58.74 5.53 64.44
C ILE A 163 57.79 6.45 63.64
N LEU A 164 57.58 7.69 64.07
CA LEU A 164 56.82 8.70 63.31
C LEU A 164 57.48 9.00 61.96
N GLY A 165 58.82 9.08 61.91
CA GLY A 165 59.58 9.21 60.67
C GLY A 165 59.30 8.07 59.68
N MET A 166 59.33 6.82 60.15
CA MET A 166 58.98 5.63 59.36
C MET A 166 57.54 5.71 58.87
N ILE A 167 56.56 5.93 59.75
CA ILE A 167 55.14 5.96 59.38
C ILE A 167 54.87 7.06 58.34
N TRP A 168 55.49 8.23 58.50
CA TRP A 168 55.41 9.29 57.48
C TRP A 168 55.91 8.83 56.11
N THR A 169 57.03 8.09 56.03
CA THR A 169 57.50 7.55 54.74
C THR A 169 56.54 6.51 54.14
N LEU A 170 55.76 5.80 54.97
CA LEU A 170 54.73 4.86 54.50
C LEU A 170 53.50 5.61 53.98
N ILE A 171 52.97 6.59 54.72
CA ILE A 171 51.88 7.47 54.27
C ILE A 171 52.27 8.17 52.97
N LEU A 172 53.46 8.76 52.91
CA LEU A 172 53.97 9.42 51.73
C LEU A 172 54.10 8.45 50.54
N ARG A 173 54.53 7.20 50.75
CA ARG A 173 54.72 6.21 49.67
C ARG A 173 53.43 5.55 49.18
N PHE A 174 52.52 5.21 50.08
CA PHE A 174 51.35 4.38 49.78
C PHE A 174 50.06 5.20 49.65
N THR A 175 49.91 6.31 50.39
CA THR A 175 48.77 7.22 50.25
C THR A 175 49.07 8.34 49.26
N ILE A 176 50.16 9.09 49.45
CA ILE A 176 50.34 10.38 48.76
C ILE A 176 51.07 10.21 47.41
N ALA A 177 52.06 9.32 47.28
CA ALA A 177 52.84 9.16 46.05
C ALA A 177 52.09 8.56 44.84
N GLY A 178 50.85 8.10 45.02
CA GLY A 178 49.94 7.79 43.91
C GLY A 178 49.29 9.03 43.27
N ILE A 179 49.37 10.19 43.94
CA ILE A 179 48.76 11.45 43.54
C ILE A 179 49.71 12.17 42.56
N ASN A 180 49.63 11.78 41.30
CA ASN A 180 50.38 12.39 40.20
C ASN A 180 49.46 13.32 39.40
N GLU A 181 49.50 14.62 39.70
CA GLU A 181 48.93 15.67 38.86
C GLU A 181 50.06 16.35 38.08
N GLU A 182 49.98 16.29 36.75
CA GLU A 182 50.89 16.97 35.80
C GLU A 182 52.41 16.72 35.98
N GLY A 183 52.80 15.61 36.61
CA GLY A 183 54.21 15.24 36.80
C GLY A 183 54.91 15.97 37.95
N LEU A 184 54.16 16.68 38.80
CA LEU A 184 54.66 17.32 40.01
C LEU A 184 55.07 16.31 41.08
N SER A 185 55.73 16.80 42.14
CA SER A 185 55.92 15.98 43.34
C SER A 185 54.57 15.66 43.98
N ALA A 186 54.48 14.50 44.63
CA ALA A 186 53.24 14.02 45.25
C ALA A 186 52.58 15.01 46.25
N ARG A 187 53.41 15.81 46.94
CA ARG A 187 52.96 16.90 47.82
C ARG A 187 52.32 18.02 47.02
N ASP A 188 52.99 18.43 45.95
CA ASP A 188 52.65 19.63 45.20
C ASP A 188 51.50 19.37 44.21
N GLY A 189 51.34 18.13 43.75
CA GLY A 189 50.13 17.65 43.07
C GLY A 189 48.91 17.64 43.99
N LEU A 190 49.03 17.15 45.23
CA LEU A 190 47.92 17.26 46.20
C LEU A 190 47.58 18.73 46.53
N LEU A 191 48.58 19.61 46.57
CA LEU A 191 48.38 21.04 46.79
C LEU A 191 47.69 21.71 45.60
N LEU A 192 48.10 21.38 44.38
CA LEU A 192 47.50 21.84 43.13
C LEU A 192 46.05 21.38 43.00
N TRP A 193 45.74 20.12 43.35
CA TRP A 193 44.36 19.63 43.40
C TRP A 193 43.51 20.43 44.39
N CYS A 194 44.04 20.72 45.58
CA CYS A 194 43.35 21.57 46.56
C CYS A 194 43.06 22.94 45.95
N GLN A 195 44.08 23.63 45.43
CA GLN A 195 43.95 24.93 44.78
C GLN A 195 42.92 24.90 43.64
N ARG A 196 42.96 23.91 42.74
CA ARG A 196 42.03 23.76 41.60
C ARG A 196 40.58 23.53 42.06
N LYS A 197 40.37 22.76 43.12
CA LYS A 197 39.02 22.50 43.66
C LYS A 197 38.52 23.68 44.52
N THR A 198 39.39 24.45 45.20
CA THR A 198 38.98 25.62 46.00
C THR A 198 38.98 26.97 45.26
N GLN A 199 39.58 27.08 44.07
CA GLN A 199 39.66 28.31 43.26
C GLN A 199 38.33 29.07 43.05
N PRO A 200 37.13 28.43 43.05
CA PRO A 200 35.85 29.13 42.98
C PRO A 200 35.40 29.87 44.28
N TYR A 201 36.09 29.72 45.41
CA TYR A 201 35.68 30.28 46.71
C TYR A 201 36.60 31.46 47.11
N PRO A 202 36.13 32.73 47.04
CA PRO A 202 36.98 33.90 47.28
C PRO A 202 37.62 33.96 48.66
N GLU A 203 37.01 33.31 49.66
CA GLU A 203 37.49 33.28 51.05
C GLU A 203 38.62 32.26 51.28
N VAL A 204 38.92 31.38 50.31
CA VAL A 204 39.82 30.24 50.49
C VAL A 204 41.05 30.31 49.59
N ASN A 205 42.21 30.58 50.19
CA ASN A 205 43.49 30.60 49.48
C ASN A 205 44.44 29.52 50.02
N VAL A 206 44.49 28.37 49.33
CA VAL A 206 45.35 27.24 49.73
C VAL A 206 46.77 27.42 49.19
N GLN A 207 47.74 27.59 50.09
CA GLN A 207 49.16 27.82 49.77
C GLN A 207 50.09 26.84 50.51
N ASP A 208 49.64 26.27 51.63
CA ASP A 208 50.35 25.22 52.37
C ASP A 208 49.37 24.19 52.96
N PHE A 209 49.90 23.15 53.61
CA PHE A 209 49.14 22.23 54.45
C PHE A 209 49.28 22.59 55.94
N LYS A 210 49.39 23.88 56.27
CA LYS A 210 49.55 24.39 57.64
C LYS A 210 48.48 25.44 57.94
N LYS A 211 48.74 26.69 57.60
CA LYS A 211 47.88 27.83 57.94
C LYS A 211 46.69 27.94 56.99
N SER A 212 46.82 27.51 55.73
CA SER A 212 45.71 27.51 54.75
C SER A 212 44.56 26.55 55.06
N PHE A 213 44.69 25.69 56.07
CA PHE A 213 43.62 24.82 56.57
C PHE A 213 43.17 25.18 58.00
N ALA A 214 43.80 26.17 58.62
CA ALA A 214 43.64 26.48 60.05
C ALA A 214 42.28 27.12 60.42
N ASP A 215 41.48 27.52 59.43
CA ASP A 215 40.15 28.11 59.57
C ASP A 215 38.98 27.14 59.28
N GLY A 216 39.28 25.91 58.86
CA GLY A 216 38.29 24.93 58.42
C GLY A 216 37.67 25.19 57.05
N LEU A 217 37.79 26.40 56.50
CA LEU A 217 37.11 26.81 55.26
C LEU A 217 37.63 26.02 54.05
N ALA A 218 38.91 25.68 54.01
CA ALA A 218 39.47 24.81 52.98
C ALA A 218 38.82 23.41 52.97
N PHE A 219 38.56 22.80 54.13
CA PHE A 219 37.86 21.50 54.20
C PHE A 219 36.39 21.64 53.77
N CYS A 220 35.69 22.68 54.25
CA CYS A 220 34.32 22.99 53.84
C CYS A 220 34.20 23.21 52.32
N ALA A 221 35.17 23.89 51.70
CA ALA A 221 35.21 24.16 50.27
C ALA A 221 35.48 22.89 49.45
N LEU A 222 36.42 22.04 49.89
CA LEU A 222 36.67 20.74 49.26
C LEU A 222 35.44 19.82 49.30
N ILE A 223 34.68 19.83 50.40
CA ILE A 223 33.41 19.08 50.50
C ILE A 223 32.38 19.68 49.54
N HIS A 224 32.04 20.96 49.69
CA HIS A 224 31.00 21.63 48.89
C HIS A 224 31.30 21.65 47.38
N ARG A 225 32.59 21.57 46.97
CA ARG A 225 32.96 21.49 45.54
C ARG A 225 32.54 20.20 44.85
N HIS A 226 32.58 19.08 45.57
CA HIS A 226 32.22 17.76 45.05
C HIS A 226 30.81 17.34 45.46
N ARG A 227 30.37 17.81 46.62
CA ARG A 227 29.16 17.41 47.33
C ARG A 227 28.42 18.62 47.91
N PRO A 228 27.89 19.51 47.05
CA PRO A 228 27.22 20.74 47.50
C PRO A 228 25.94 20.46 48.30
N GLU A 229 25.36 19.27 48.20
CA GLU A 229 24.19 18.84 48.96
C GLU A 229 24.48 18.63 50.46
N LEU A 230 25.74 18.46 50.86
CA LEU A 230 26.13 18.13 52.23
C LEU A 230 26.46 19.34 53.12
N LEU A 231 26.67 20.53 52.52
CA LEU A 231 27.10 21.73 53.24
C LEU A 231 26.66 23.00 52.48
N ASP A 232 25.93 23.90 53.15
CA ASP A 232 25.56 25.20 52.58
C ASP A 232 26.68 26.23 52.79
N TRP A 233 27.48 26.47 51.75
CA TRP A 233 28.62 27.40 51.81
C TRP A 233 28.22 28.83 52.21
N ASN A 234 27.01 29.27 51.85
CA ASN A 234 26.58 30.66 52.02
C ASN A 234 26.03 30.93 53.43
N LYS A 235 25.70 29.87 54.18
CA LYS A 235 25.27 29.96 55.59
C LYS A 235 26.40 29.78 56.60
N LEU A 236 27.63 29.45 56.16
CA LEU A 236 28.79 29.36 57.06
C LEU A 236 29.23 30.75 57.54
N ASP A 237 29.35 30.92 58.86
CA ASP A 237 30.12 32.03 59.43
C ASP A 237 31.60 31.81 59.08
N LYS A 238 32.17 32.69 58.25
CA LYS A 238 33.56 32.60 57.79
C LYS A 238 34.59 32.90 58.89
N THR A 239 34.15 33.37 60.06
CA THR A 239 35.02 33.68 61.21
C THR A 239 35.09 32.54 62.24
N ASP A 240 34.09 31.64 62.28
CA ASP A 240 34.08 30.51 63.22
C ASP A 240 34.98 29.35 62.73
N ARG A 241 36.27 29.50 63.00
CA ARG A 241 37.31 28.49 62.67
C ARG A 241 36.96 27.11 63.24
N ARG A 242 36.42 27.04 64.47
CA ARG A 242 36.13 25.77 65.14
C ARG A 242 34.86 25.12 64.60
N GLY A 243 33.77 25.87 64.46
CA GLY A 243 32.51 25.37 63.93
C GLY A 243 32.63 24.89 62.49
N ASN A 244 33.35 25.62 61.63
CA ASN A 244 33.64 25.19 60.26
C ASN A 244 34.42 23.87 60.23
N THR A 245 35.48 23.75 61.03
CA THR A 245 36.31 22.53 61.07
C THR A 245 35.53 21.33 61.64
N GLU A 246 34.78 21.51 62.73
CA GLU A 246 33.93 20.45 63.30
C GLU A 246 32.84 20.00 62.32
N LEU A 247 32.18 20.95 61.64
CA LEU A 247 31.18 20.66 60.62
C LEU A 247 31.79 19.85 59.46
N ALA A 248 32.92 20.30 58.91
CA ALA A 248 33.58 19.59 57.81
C ALA A 248 33.98 18.17 58.21
N PHE A 249 34.53 17.98 59.42
CA PHE A 249 34.98 16.68 59.91
C PHE A 249 33.81 15.74 60.14
N LYS A 250 32.75 16.23 60.78
CA LYS A 250 31.51 15.49 60.98
C LYS A 250 30.83 15.10 59.67
N VAL A 251 30.80 16.00 58.68
CA VAL A 251 30.22 15.70 57.36
C VAL A 251 31.06 14.66 56.61
N ALA A 252 32.38 14.78 56.66
CA ALA A 252 33.31 13.83 56.04
C ALA A 252 33.19 12.42 56.66
N GLU A 253 33.08 12.32 57.98
CA GLU A 253 32.91 11.06 58.70
C GLU A 253 31.52 10.45 58.45
N GLN A 254 30.44 11.23 58.62
CA GLN A 254 29.07 10.70 58.60
C GLN A 254 28.50 10.42 57.20
N TYR A 255 28.90 11.18 56.17
CA TYR A 255 28.32 11.07 54.81
C TYR A 255 29.33 10.64 53.74
N LEU A 256 30.62 10.95 53.91
CA LEU A 256 31.65 10.55 52.94
C LEU A 256 32.37 9.25 53.34
N GLY A 257 32.29 8.85 54.61
CA GLY A 257 33.04 7.70 55.15
C GLY A 257 34.54 7.97 55.28
N ILE A 258 34.95 9.24 55.33
CA ILE A 258 36.34 9.64 55.53
C ILE A 258 36.62 9.66 57.04
N PRO A 259 37.45 8.75 57.57
CA PRO A 259 37.64 8.58 59.00
C PRO A 259 38.33 9.80 59.62
N ARG A 260 37.83 10.31 60.75
CA ARG A 260 38.31 11.53 61.39
C ARG A 260 39.72 11.36 62.00
N LEU A 261 40.75 11.66 61.21
CA LEU A 261 42.15 11.53 61.65
C LEU A 261 42.60 12.65 62.61
N LEU A 262 42.04 13.85 62.47
CA LEU A 262 42.42 15.06 63.23
C LEU A 262 41.32 15.48 64.22
N GLU A 263 41.72 16.12 65.33
CA GLU A 263 40.79 16.84 66.21
C GLU A 263 40.79 18.33 65.87
N VAL A 264 39.68 19.03 66.06
CA VAL A 264 39.53 20.46 65.71
C VAL A 264 40.56 21.34 66.42
N LYS A 265 40.88 21.05 67.68
CA LYS A 265 41.93 21.75 68.44
C LYS A 265 43.31 21.65 67.78
N ASP A 266 43.62 20.53 67.13
CA ASP A 266 44.93 20.24 66.51
C ASP A 266 45.18 21.09 65.24
N ILE A 267 44.18 21.89 64.84
CA ILE A 267 44.19 22.77 63.67
C ILE A 267 43.80 24.20 64.05
N CYS A 268 42.79 24.38 64.90
CA CYS A 268 42.25 25.70 65.23
C CYS A 268 42.98 26.39 66.39
N ASP A 269 43.43 25.62 67.39
CA ASP A 269 43.98 26.18 68.64
C ASP A 269 45.50 26.34 68.61
N VAL A 270 46.16 25.89 67.53
CA VAL A 270 47.62 25.94 67.35
C VAL A 270 48.02 27.02 66.34
N ASP A 271 49.14 27.72 66.59
CA ASP A 271 49.67 28.79 65.73
C ASP A 271 50.08 28.32 64.32
N THR A 272 50.41 27.03 64.17
CA THR A 272 50.81 26.39 62.91
C THR A 272 50.55 24.88 63.01
N PRO A 273 49.50 24.36 62.35
CA PRO A 273 49.21 22.92 62.31
C PRO A 273 50.35 22.09 61.69
N ASP A 274 50.46 20.82 62.08
CA ASP A 274 51.47 19.91 61.53
C ASP A 274 51.19 19.54 60.06
N GLU A 275 52.11 19.92 59.18
CA GLU A 275 52.01 19.71 57.73
C GLU A 275 51.75 18.25 57.37
N ARG A 276 52.39 17.31 58.08
CA ARG A 276 52.28 15.89 57.78
C ARG A 276 50.91 15.34 58.15
N SER A 277 50.41 15.72 59.32
CA SER A 277 49.09 15.31 59.80
C SER A 277 47.97 15.87 58.92
N VAL A 278 48.04 17.15 58.55
CA VAL A 278 47.09 17.76 57.60
C VAL A 278 47.19 17.12 56.21
N MET A 279 48.39 16.94 55.64
CA MET A 279 48.57 16.22 54.37
C MET A 279 47.99 14.81 54.39
N THR A 280 48.15 14.08 55.49
CA THR A 280 47.61 12.71 55.65
C THR A 280 46.08 12.72 55.55
N TYR A 281 45.41 13.68 56.21
CA TYR A 281 43.95 13.75 56.18
C TYR A 281 43.41 14.27 54.85
N VAL A 282 44.02 15.31 54.27
CA VAL A 282 43.64 15.86 52.96
C VAL A 282 43.84 14.83 51.83
N ALA A 283 44.80 13.92 51.95
CA ALA A 283 44.98 12.81 51.00
C ALA A 283 43.82 11.80 51.01
N GLU A 284 43.17 11.55 52.16
CA GLU A 284 41.99 10.67 52.22
C GLU A 284 40.76 11.34 51.53
N PHE A 285 40.62 12.68 51.63
CA PHE A 285 39.65 13.43 50.79
C PHE A 285 39.96 13.32 49.29
N PHE A 286 41.23 13.43 48.89
CA PHE A 286 41.65 13.25 47.50
C PHE A 286 41.24 11.85 46.99
N HIS A 287 41.55 10.79 47.74
CA HIS A 287 41.25 9.41 47.32
C HIS A 287 39.76 9.13 47.23
N LYS A 288 38.98 9.65 48.20
CA LYS A 288 37.52 9.58 48.18
C LYS A 288 36.94 10.25 46.93
N PHE A 289 37.26 11.51 46.69
CA PHE A 289 36.66 12.26 45.58
C PHE A 289 37.20 11.87 44.21
N SER A 290 38.49 11.57 44.05
CA SER A 290 39.04 11.07 42.78
C SER A 290 38.49 9.70 42.40
N THR A 291 38.13 8.86 43.39
CA THR A 291 37.42 7.60 43.15
C THR A 291 35.99 7.86 42.67
N GLU A 292 35.26 8.82 43.25
CA GLU A 292 33.90 9.19 42.81
C GLU A 292 33.90 9.85 41.42
N ASP A 293 34.76 10.85 41.16
CA ASP A 293 34.95 11.49 39.85
C ASP A 293 35.22 10.43 38.75
N ARG A 294 36.02 9.39 39.06
CA ARG A 294 36.33 8.27 38.16
C ARG A 294 35.15 7.29 38.00
N MET A 295 34.41 6.99 39.06
CA MET A 295 33.21 6.15 38.99
C MET A 295 32.13 6.81 38.13
N GLU A 296 31.87 8.11 38.31
CA GLU A 296 30.91 8.85 37.50
C GLU A 296 31.35 8.91 36.02
N THR A 297 32.61 9.21 35.75
CA THR A 297 33.18 9.21 34.39
C THR A 297 33.00 7.85 33.69
N ASN A 298 33.16 6.75 34.43
CA ASN A 298 32.93 5.40 33.90
C ASN A 298 31.43 5.10 33.73
N ALA A 299 30.56 5.54 34.65
CA ALA A 299 29.12 5.38 34.54
C ALA A 299 28.56 6.08 33.28
N ARG A 300 28.93 7.34 33.05
CA ARG A 300 28.55 8.12 31.85
C ARG A 300 29.04 7.46 30.55
N ARG A 301 30.19 6.76 30.56
CA ARG A 301 30.69 5.99 29.41
C ARG A 301 29.85 4.73 29.16
N VAL A 302 29.46 4.01 30.21
CA VAL A 302 28.56 2.84 30.10
C VAL A 302 27.18 3.26 29.63
N GLU A 303 26.61 4.34 30.18
CA GLU A 303 25.35 4.94 29.75
C GLU A 303 25.36 5.26 28.25
N LYS A 304 26.39 5.97 27.75
CA LYS A 304 26.51 6.30 26.32
C LYS A 304 26.63 5.06 25.42
N PHE A 305 27.28 4.01 25.90
CA PHE A 305 27.34 2.72 25.19
C PHE A 305 25.97 2.01 25.17
N VAL A 306 25.24 2.03 26.29
CA VAL A 306 23.89 1.44 26.40
C VAL A 306 22.90 2.15 25.49
N GLU A 307 22.92 3.48 25.39
CA GLU A 307 22.10 4.23 24.42
C GLU A 307 22.34 3.76 22.97
N VAL A 308 23.60 3.64 22.56
CA VAL A 308 23.98 3.19 21.21
C VAL A 308 23.50 1.76 20.97
N MET A 309 23.71 0.86 21.93
CA MET A 309 23.26 -0.53 21.84
C MET A 309 21.74 -0.66 21.82
N GLN A 310 21.00 0.14 22.59
CA GLN A 310 19.54 0.20 22.59
C GLN A 310 19.01 0.70 21.23
N GLY A 311 19.60 1.78 20.68
CA GLY A 311 19.23 2.28 19.35
C GLY A 311 19.52 1.27 18.22
N ILE A 312 20.59 0.49 18.35
CA ILE A 312 20.90 -0.62 17.42
C ILE A 312 19.91 -1.77 17.59
N TRP A 313 19.55 -2.15 18.82
CA TRP A 313 18.59 -3.21 19.14
C TRP A 313 17.19 -2.89 18.60
N THR A 314 16.70 -1.67 18.83
CA THR A 314 15.41 -1.20 18.29
C THR A 314 15.38 -1.25 16.77
N ASN A 315 16.43 -0.78 16.09
CA ASN A 315 16.50 -0.84 14.63
C ASN A 315 16.48 -2.29 14.09
N LYS A 316 17.17 -3.24 14.74
CA LYS A 316 17.17 -4.66 14.36
C LYS A 316 15.79 -5.30 14.52
N ASN A 317 15.13 -5.04 15.64
CA ASN A 317 13.78 -5.56 15.89
C ASN A 317 12.73 -4.94 14.97
N ASP A 318 12.84 -3.65 14.64
CA ASP A 318 11.94 -3.01 13.67
C ASP A 318 12.12 -3.63 12.27
N PHE A 319 13.37 -3.86 11.85
CA PHE A 319 13.67 -4.57 10.60
C PHE A 319 13.05 -5.97 10.58
N GLU A 320 13.31 -6.82 11.59
CA GLU A 320 12.78 -8.20 11.62
C GLU A 320 11.25 -8.23 11.64
N ARG A 321 10.63 -7.33 12.42
CA ARG A 321 9.16 -7.17 12.50
C ARG A 321 8.56 -6.76 11.15
N ARG A 322 9.09 -5.71 10.52
CA ARG A 322 8.62 -5.17 9.25
C ARG A 322 8.83 -6.14 8.10
N MET A 323 9.99 -6.80 8.06
CA MET A 323 10.31 -7.86 7.10
C MET A 323 9.30 -9.02 7.20
N THR A 324 9.01 -9.48 8.42
CA THR A 324 8.02 -10.55 8.66
C THR A 324 6.65 -10.16 8.14
N ILE A 325 6.17 -8.94 8.45
CA ILE A 325 4.88 -8.43 7.99
C ILE A 325 4.82 -8.33 6.46
N LEU A 326 5.86 -7.80 5.81
CA LEU A 326 5.90 -7.69 4.35
C LEU A 326 5.88 -9.08 3.67
N LEU A 327 6.67 -10.03 4.17
CA LEU A 327 6.72 -11.39 3.63
C LEU A 327 5.39 -12.14 3.80
N ASP A 328 4.70 -11.97 4.93
CA ASP A 328 3.39 -12.58 5.17
C ASP A 328 2.30 -11.97 4.28
N ILE A 329 2.27 -10.65 4.13
CA ILE A 329 1.32 -9.97 3.22
C ILE A 329 1.51 -10.45 1.77
N LEU A 330 2.76 -10.58 1.29
CA LEU A 330 3.06 -11.11 -0.05
C LEU A 330 2.61 -12.57 -0.20
N ARG A 331 2.81 -13.41 0.83
CA ARG A 331 2.36 -14.81 0.85
C ARG A 331 0.83 -14.93 0.83
N THR A 332 0.15 -14.21 1.71
CA THR A 332 -1.31 -14.26 1.87
C THR A 332 -2.01 -13.71 0.63
N THR A 333 -1.49 -12.63 0.03
CA THR A 333 -1.99 -12.09 -1.25
C THR A 333 -1.78 -13.06 -2.41
N ARG A 334 -0.65 -13.76 -2.46
CA ARG A 334 -0.42 -14.82 -3.47
C ARG A 334 -1.40 -15.98 -3.31
N SER A 335 -1.69 -16.39 -2.08
CA SER A 335 -2.61 -17.51 -1.79
C SER A 335 -4.05 -17.17 -2.18
N SER A 336 -4.55 -15.99 -1.82
CA SER A 336 -5.90 -15.55 -2.20
C SER A 336 -6.08 -15.40 -3.72
N TRP A 337 -5.01 -15.06 -4.46
CA TRP A 337 -5.04 -15.04 -5.93
C TRP A 337 -5.14 -16.44 -6.58
N SER A 338 -4.65 -17.49 -5.91
CA SER A 338 -4.79 -18.89 -6.36
C SER A 338 -6.08 -19.57 -5.88
N GLU A 339 -6.63 -19.16 -4.74
CA GLU A 339 -7.85 -19.72 -4.15
C GLU A 339 -9.14 -19.06 -4.68
N ALA A 340 -9.07 -17.79 -5.09
CA ALA A 340 -10.24 -17.07 -5.60
C ALA A 340 -10.78 -17.67 -6.91
N SER A 341 -12.08 -17.97 -6.90
CA SER A 341 -12.86 -18.53 -8.00
C SER A 341 -12.72 -17.74 -9.32
N GLN A 342 -13.05 -18.37 -10.45
CA GLN A 342 -13.18 -17.66 -11.72
C GLN A 342 -14.45 -16.79 -11.74
N ALA A 343 -14.42 -15.71 -12.52
CA ALA A 343 -15.60 -14.85 -12.71
C ALA A 343 -16.67 -15.54 -13.57
N THR A 344 -17.94 -15.44 -13.19
CA THR A 344 -19.04 -16.05 -13.94
C THR A 344 -19.61 -15.12 -15.01
N SER A 345 -19.80 -13.84 -14.68
CA SER A 345 -20.36 -12.81 -15.57
C SER A 345 -19.33 -11.74 -15.96
N TYR A 346 -19.63 -10.97 -17.01
CA TYR A 346 -18.77 -9.86 -17.44
C TYR A 346 -18.65 -8.74 -16.37
N PRO A 347 -19.73 -8.29 -15.69
CA PRO A 347 -19.62 -7.32 -14.60
C PRO A 347 -18.71 -7.81 -13.45
N ASP A 348 -18.80 -9.08 -13.05
CA ASP A 348 -17.92 -9.66 -12.02
C ASP A 348 -16.44 -9.69 -12.48
N ALA A 349 -16.21 -10.07 -13.74
CA ALA A 349 -14.87 -10.06 -14.33
C ALA A 349 -14.26 -8.64 -14.40
N MET A 350 -15.08 -7.63 -14.71
CA MET A 350 -14.68 -6.22 -14.74
C MET A 350 -14.48 -5.62 -13.34
N ALA A 351 -15.31 -5.98 -12.35
CA ALA A 351 -15.12 -5.57 -10.96
C ALA A 351 -13.76 -6.06 -10.42
N ARG A 352 -13.45 -7.35 -10.60
CA ARG A 352 -12.16 -7.95 -10.22
C ARG A 352 -10.97 -7.34 -10.96
N LEU A 353 -11.16 -6.88 -12.20
CA LEU A 353 -10.14 -6.14 -12.94
C LEU A 353 -9.90 -4.75 -12.33
N ALA A 354 -10.96 -4.05 -11.93
CA ALA A 354 -10.87 -2.76 -11.24
C ALA A 354 -10.18 -2.89 -9.86
N GLU A 355 -10.58 -3.87 -9.05
CA GLU A 355 -9.91 -4.21 -7.77
C GLU A 355 -8.41 -4.47 -7.96
N PHE A 356 -8.04 -5.26 -8.98
CA PHE A 356 -6.64 -5.57 -9.28
C PHE A 356 -5.83 -4.34 -9.71
N TYR A 357 -6.43 -3.41 -10.46
CA TYR A 357 -5.79 -2.14 -10.78
C TYR A 357 -5.69 -1.20 -9.56
N GLU A 358 -6.67 -1.21 -8.67
CA GLU A 358 -6.66 -0.34 -7.49
C GLU A 358 -5.65 -0.83 -6.44
N TYR A 359 -5.54 -2.14 -6.24
CA TYR A 359 -4.43 -2.77 -5.52
C TYR A 359 -3.05 -2.30 -6.04
N LYS A 360 -2.88 -2.21 -7.38
CA LYS A 360 -1.63 -1.76 -8.02
C LYS A 360 -1.38 -0.26 -7.91
N ARG A 361 -2.39 0.55 -7.60
CA ARG A 361 -2.29 2.00 -7.33
C ARG A 361 -2.04 2.31 -5.86
N THR A 362 -2.60 1.52 -4.96
CA THR A 362 -2.50 1.66 -3.51
C THR A 362 -1.46 0.69 -2.93
N ALA A 363 -1.89 -0.40 -2.28
CA ALA A 363 -1.08 -1.25 -1.43
C ALA A 363 0.23 -1.73 -2.08
N LYS A 364 0.24 -2.05 -3.38
CA LYS A 364 1.49 -2.44 -4.07
C LYS A 364 2.58 -1.37 -3.98
N ARG A 365 2.21 -0.08 -4.07
CA ARG A 365 3.17 1.03 -3.98
C ARG A 365 3.77 1.14 -2.59
N ASP A 366 2.95 0.94 -1.56
CA ASP A 366 3.42 0.92 -0.17
C ASP A 366 4.36 -0.25 0.08
N TRP A 367 4.10 -1.44 -0.49
CA TRP A 367 5.00 -2.59 -0.38
C TRP A 367 6.32 -2.37 -1.15
N VAL A 368 6.29 -1.70 -2.31
CA VAL A 368 7.50 -1.28 -3.05
C VAL A 368 8.33 -0.25 -2.26
N LYS A 369 7.67 0.68 -1.57
CA LYS A 369 8.29 1.66 -0.67
C LYS A 369 8.92 0.95 0.53
N GLU A 370 8.15 0.10 1.21
CA GLU A 370 8.57 -0.66 2.39
C GLU A 370 9.81 -1.53 2.09
N ARG A 371 9.84 -2.23 0.96
CA ARG A 371 11.02 -2.99 0.49
C ARG A 371 12.29 -2.12 0.39
N ARG A 372 12.16 -0.87 -0.07
CA ARG A 372 13.29 0.08 -0.14
C ARG A 372 13.68 0.62 1.23
N GLU A 373 12.71 0.88 2.11
CA GLU A 373 12.98 1.30 3.48
C GLU A 373 13.67 0.21 4.30
N LEU A 374 13.28 -1.06 4.16
CA LEU A 374 13.95 -2.22 4.76
C LEU A 374 15.40 -2.33 4.29
N ALA A 375 15.67 -2.23 2.98
CA ALA A 375 17.04 -2.24 2.45
C ALA A 375 17.89 -1.06 3.00
N SER A 376 17.30 0.13 3.11
CA SER A 376 17.94 1.30 3.72
C SER A 376 18.22 1.09 5.22
N LEU A 377 17.24 0.59 5.98
CA LEU A 377 17.37 0.28 7.40
C LEU A 377 18.46 -0.77 7.65
N TYR A 378 18.52 -1.81 6.83
CA TYR A 378 19.59 -2.82 6.87
C TYR A 378 20.97 -2.19 6.65
N SER A 379 21.13 -1.37 5.60
CA SER A 379 22.38 -0.65 5.32
C SER A 379 22.78 0.30 6.47
N ASN A 380 21.81 1.00 7.05
CA ASN A 380 22.04 1.87 8.22
C ASN A 380 22.46 1.08 9.47
N ILE A 381 21.90 -0.11 9.70
CA ILE A 381 22.34 -1.01 10.78
C ILE A 381 23.76 -1.49 10.50
N GLN A 382 24.06 -2.03 9.31
CA GLN A 382 25.40 -2.51 8.97
C GLN A 382 26.46 -1.41 9.06
N THR A 383 26.11 -0.19 8.67
CA THR A 383 26.99 0.99 8.81
C THR A 383 27.26 1.28 10.29
N LYS A 384 26.23 1.38 11.14
CA LYS A 384 26.41 1.56 12.60
C LYS A 384 27.23 0.44 13.23
N MET A 385 26.99 -0.83 12.87
CA MET A 385 27.77 -1.96 13.40
C MET A 385 29.26 -1.80 13.10
N LYS A 386 29.62 -1.38 11.87
CA LYS A 386 31.01 -1.11 11.47
C LYS A 386 31.59 0.14 12.13
N THR A 387 30.82 1.24 12.24
CA THR A 387 31.28 2.50 12.86
C THR A 387 31.65 2.36 14.34
N TYR A 388 31.12 1.35 15.03
CA TYR A 388 31.40 1.06 16.43
C TYR A 388 32.19 -0.26 16.64
N ASP A 389 32.80 -0.81 15.57
CA ASP A 389 33.56 -2.08 15.57
C ASP A 389 32.83 -3.26 16.23
N LEU A 390 31.50 -3.29 16.11
CA LEU A 390 30.65 -4.34 16.67
C LEU A 390 30.57 -5.55 15.72
N LYS A 391 30.53 -6.76 16.30
CA LYS A 391 30.35 -8.02 15.56
C LYS A 391 29.19 -7.90 14.56
N ALA A 392 29.47 -8.20 13.29
CA ALA A 392 28.47 -8.19 12.21
C ALA A 392 27.19 -8.93 12.61
N TRP A 393 26.04 -8.33 12.27
CA TRP A 393 24.71 -8.88 12.51
C TRP A 393 24.10 -9.35 11.20
N GLU A 394 23.40 -10.47 11.24
CA GLU A 394 22.50 -10.92 10.18
C GLU A 394 21.10 -11.13 10.78
N PRO A 395 20.02 -10.92 10.00
CA PRO A 395 18.67 -11.27 10.41
C PRO A 395 18.52 -12.78 10.60
N ARG A 396 17.43 -13.20 11.26
CA ARG A 396 17.01 -14.61 11.30
C ARG A 396 16.84 -15.20 9.89
N GLU A 397 16.99 -16.51 9.79
CA GLU A 397 16.77 -17.25 8.54
C GLU A 397 15.37 -16.99 7.96
N GLY A 398 15.29 -16.76 6.65
CA GLY A 398 14.05 -16.37 5.96
C GLY A 398 13.70 -14.88 6.05
N LEU A 399 14.43 -14.07 6.85
CA LEU A 399 14.27 -12.62 6.96
C LEU A 399 15.44 -11.84 6.34
N LYS A 400 16.29 -12.46 5.51
CA LYS A 400 17.39 -11.77 4.83
C LYS A 400 16.87 -10.94 3.65
N LEU A 401 17.67 -10.00 3.17
CA LEU A 401 17.26 -9.15 2.04
C LEU A 401 17.18 -9.96 0.74
N GLU A 402 18.04 -10.96 0.62
CA GLU A 402 18.08 -11.95 -0.46
C GLU A 402 16.81 -12.83 -0.46
N ASP A 403 16.33 -13.24 0.72
CA ASP A 403 15.07 -13.98 0.86
C ASP A 403 13.90 -13.13 0.35
N LEU A 404 13.87 -11.84 0.71
CA LEU A 404 12.83 -10.90 0.25
C LEU A 404 12.85 -10.71 -1.26
N GLU A 405 14.02 -10.55 -1.90
CA GLU A 405 14.09 -10.41 -3.35
C GLU A 405 13.59 -11.66 -4.08
N VAL A 406 13.91 -12.86 -3.58
CA VAL A 406 13.38 -14.13 -4.13
C VAL A 406 11.85 -14.19 -3.98
N LYS A 407 11.31 -13.91 -2.79
CA LYS A 407 9.84 -13.91 -2.57
C LYS A 407 9.13 -12.80 -3.36
N TRP A 408 9.78 -11.67 -3.59
CA TRP A 408 9.26 -10.58 -4.42
C TRP A 408 9.22 -10.95 -5.91
N ALA A 409 10.24 -11.63 -6.44
CA ALA A 409 10.23 -12.14 -7.80
C ALA A 409 9.12 -13.18 -8.01
N ASP A 410 9.00 -14.14 -7.08
CA ASP A 410 7.91 -15.12 -7.01
C ASP A 410 6.52 -14.46 -7.03
N PHE A 411 6.36 -13.37 -6.27
CA PHE A 411 5.13 -12.60 -6.19
C PHE A 411 4.79 -11.87 -7.50
N LEU A 412 5.78 -11.29 -8.20
CA LEU A 412 5.57 -10.66 -9.50
C LEU A 412 5.17 -11.68 -10.60
N ILE A 413 5.68 -12.91 -10.54
CA ILE A 413 5.23 -14.00 -11.43
C ILE A 413 3.75 -14.31 -11.17
N ALA A 414 3.33 -14.41 -9.91
CA ALA A 414 1.94 -14.64 -9.53
C ALA A 414 1.02 -13.47 -9.92
N GLU A 415 1.45 -12.21 -9.74
CA GLU A 415 0.71 -11.01 -10.19
C GLU A 415 0.50 -11.03 -11.71
N GLY A 416 1.55 -11.35 -12.47
CA GLY A 416 1.47 -11.50 -13.92
C GLY A 416 0.50 -12.61 -14.33
N ALA A 417 0.47 -13.73 -13.60
CA ALA A 417 -0.47 -14.81 -13.82
C ALA A 417 -1.93 -14.37 -13.52
N ARG A 418 -2.17 -13.69 -12.39
CA ARG A 418 -3.47 -13.16 -12.00
C ARG A 418 -4.03 -12.17 -13.03
N SER A 419 -3.18 -11.25 -13.52
CA SER A 419 -3.56 -10.30 -14.59
C SER A 419 -3.97 -11.03 -15.88
N ARG A 420 -3.21 -12.06 -16.30
CA ARG A 420 -3.52 -12.86 -17.49
C ARG A 420 -4.78 -13.69 -17.30
N ALA A 421 -5.03 -14.25 -16.11
CA ALA A 421 -6.22 -15.03 -15.81
C ALA A 421 -7.51 -14.18 -15.90
N ILE A 422 -7.50 -12.96 -15.35
CA ILE A 422 -8.64 -12.04 -15.44
C ILE A 422 -8.88 -11.62 -16.91
N MET A 423 -7.84 -11.22 -17.63
CA MET A 423 -7.94 -10.81 -19.04
C MET A 423 -8.31 -11.96 -19.99
N GLY A 424 -7.87 -13.19 -19.68
CA GLY A 424 -8.31 -14.41 -20.35
C GLY A 424 -9.80 -14.63 -20.12
N ARG A 425 -10.24 -14.66 -18.85
CA ARG A 425 -11.64 -14.92 -18.51
C ARG A 425 -12.61 -13.89 -19.08
N ILE A 426 -12.24 -12.61 -19.17
CA ILE A 426 -13.03 -11.58 -19.86
C ILE A 426 -13.21 -11.92 -21.34
N ARG A 427 -12.15 -12.38 -22.02
CA ARG A 427 -12.21 -12.84 -23.41
C ARG A 427 -13.11 -14.05 -23.56
N ASP A 428 -12.94 -15.05 -22.69
CA ASP A 428 -13.73 -16.28 -22.70
C ASP A 428 -15.23 -16.01 -22.49
N ILE A 429 -15.58 -15.00 -21.68
CA ILE A 429 -16.97 -14.57 -21.47
C ILE A 429 -17.53 -13.87 -22.72
N LYS A 430 -16.81 -12.90 -23.30
CA LYS A 430 -17.24 -12.25 -24.57
C LYS A 430 -17.41 -13.27 -25.70
N GLU A 431 -16.52 -14.26 -25.74
CA GLU A 431 -16.49 -15.31 -26.75
C GLU A 431 -17.61 -16.36 -26.57
N GLY A 432 -18.02 -16.64 -25.31
CA GLY A 432 -19.23 -17.38 -25.01
C GLY A 432 -20.47 -16.63 -25.48
N LEU A 433 -20.61 -15.36 -25.07
CA LEU A 433 -21.77 -14.51 -25.43
C LEU A 433 -21.99 -14.42 -26.95
N ARG A 434 -20.92 -14.26 -27.75
CA ARG A 434 -21.00 -14.34 -29.22
C ARG A 434 -21.63 -15.64 -29.73
N LYS A 435 -21.15 -16.78 -29.22
CA LYS A 435 -21.57 -18.13 -29.63
C LYS A 435 -22.96 -18.49 -29.12
N ASP A 436 -23.39 -17.92 -28.00
CA ASP A 436 -24.72 -18.10 -27.46
C ASP A 436 -25.72 -17.21 -28.19
N PHE A 437 -25.37 -15.96 -28.54
CA PHE A 437 -26.19 -15.10 -29.40
C PHE A 437 -26.36 -15.72 -30.80
N ALA A 438 -25.27 -16.13 -31.44
CA ALA A 438 -25.33 -16.76 -32.76
C ALA A 438 -26.21 -18.03 -32.77
N ARG A 439 -26.15 -18.84 -31.71
CA ARG A 439 -27.01 -20.02 -31.56
C ARG A 439 -28.48 -19.66 -31.33
N ALA A 440 -28.77 -18.60 -30.57
CA ALA A 440 -30.13 -18.11 -30.35
C ALA A 440 -30.73 -17.57 -31.66
N ALA A 441 -29.99 -16.72 -32.37
CA ALA A 441 -30.36 -16.16 -33.67
C ALA A 441 -30.59 -17.24 -34.75
N GLU A 442 -29.66 -18.19 -34.90
CA GLU A 442 -29.75 -19.30 -35.86
C GLU A 442 -30.94 -20.22 -35.56
N ASN A 443 -31.19 -20.55 -34.29
CA ASN A 443 -32.35 -21.33 -33.86
C ASN A 443 -33.65 -20.60 -34.18
N PHE A 444 -33.70 -19.28 -33.95
CA PHE A 444 -34.89 -18.46 -34.20
C PHE A 444 -35.18 -18.31 -35.70
N SER A 445 -34.18 -17.97 -36.54
CA SER A 445 -34.36 -17.94 -38.00
C SER A 445 -34.73 -19.34 -38.54
N THR A 446 -34.17 -20.43 -37.98
CA THR A 446 -34.59 -21.80 -38.32
C THR A 446 -36.04 -22.10 -37.95
N GLN A 447 -36.59 -21.54 -36.87
CA GLN A 447 -38.02 -21.65 -36.55
C GLN A 447 -38.88 -20.83 -37.51
N LEU A 448 -38.44 -19.61 -37.82
CA LEU A 448 -39.14 -18.67 -38.70
C LEU A 448 -39.23 -19.17 -40.15
N GLN A 449 -38.12 -19.62 -40.72
CA GLN A 449 -38.07 -20.26 -42.05
C GLN A 449 -39.00 -21.48 -42.16
N ARG A 450 -39.24 -22.23 -41.06
CA ARG A 450 -40.22 -23.34 -41.06
C ARG A 450 -41.66 -22.85 -41.14
N VAL A 451 -41.97 -21.70 -40.54
CA VAL A 451 -43.28 -21.05 -40.68
C VAL A 451 -43.49 -20.58 -42.12
N GLU A 452 -42.51 -19.89 -42.71
CA GLU A 452 -42.56 -19.47 -44.11
C GLU A 452 -42.71 -20.64 -45.09
N GLN A 453 -41.90 -21.70 -44.92
CA GLN A 453 -42.00 -22.92 -45.71
C GLN A 453 -43.37 -23.59 -45.55
N ALA A 454 -43.96 -23.58 -44.35
CA ALA A 454 -45.30 -24.11 -44.12
C ALA A 454 -46.39 -23.31 -44.86
N ILE A 455 -46.26 -21.98 -44.97
CA ILE A 455 -47.16 -21.12 -45.78
C ILE A 455 -47.03 -21.46 -47.27
N GLY A 456 -45.81 -21.63 -47.78
CA GLY A 456 -45.56 -22.00 -49.18
C GLY A 456 -45.95 -23.43 -49.55
N ALA A 457 -45.92 -24.36 -48.58
CA ALA A 457 -46.21 -25.78 -48.76
C ALA A 457 -47.71 -26.15 -48.67
N LEU A 458 -48.61 -25.19 -48.40
CA LEU A 458 -50.05 -25.45 -48.30
C LEU A 458 -50.63 -26.07 -49.59
N ARG A 459 -51.24 -27.25 -49.46
CA ARG A 459 -51.93 -28.01 -50.53
C ARG A 459 -53.15 -28.72 -49.95
N GLY A 460 -54.06 -29.20 -50.80
CA GLY A 460 -55.29 -29.86 -50.38
C GLY A 460 -56.49 -28.90 -50.26
N PRO A 461 -57.60 -29.34 -49.62
CA PRO A 461 -58.82 -28.54 -49.48
C PRO A 461 -58.59 -27.19 -48.78
N LEU A 462 -59.30 -26.14 -49.22
CA LEU A 462 -59.18 -24.80 -48.63
C LEU A 462 -59.48 -24.77 -47.11
N PRO A 463 -60.46 -25.51 -46.55
CA PRO A 463 -60.67 -25.57 -45.10
C PRO A 463 -59.45 -26.10 -44.31
N ASP A 464 -58.76 -27.12 -44.84
CA ASP A 464 -57.56 -27.70 -44.21
C ASP A 464 -56.37 -26.73 -44.27
N GLN A 465 -56.25 -25.97 -45.38
CA GLN A 465 -55.28 -24.88 -45.50
C GLN A 465 -55.58 -23.76 -44.48
N LYS A 466 -56.84 -23.34 -44.34
CA LYS A 466 -57.26 -22.34 -43.35
C LYS A 466 -56.96 -22.81 -41.91
N GLN A 467 -57.31 -24.04 -41.56
CA GLN A 467 -57.05 -24.61 -40.23
C GLN A 467 -55.54 -24.74 -39.93
N THR A 468 -54.71 -24.91 -40.96
CA THR A 468 -53.25 -24.93 -40.84
C THR A 468 -52.69 -23.52 -40.64
N LEU A 469 -53.16 -22.53 -41.40
CA LEU A 469 -52.76 -21.12 -41.26
C LEU A 469 -53.15 -20.54 -39.90
N LEU A 470 -54.36 -20.79 -39.40
CA LEU A 470 -54.79 -20.36 -38.06
C LEU A 470 -53.91 -20.97 -36.96
N ARG A 471 -53.37 -22.18 -37.17
CA ARG A 471 -52.40 -22.79 -36.24
C ARG A 471 -51.04 -22.09 -36.27
N LEU A 472 -50.56 -21.68 -37.43
CA LEU A 472 -49.32 -20.88 -37.57
C LEU A 472 -49.51 -19.48 -36.95
N GLN A 473 -50.66 -18.85 -37.18
CA GLN A 473 -51.02 -17.56 -36.57
C GLN A 473 -51.05 -17.65 -35.03
N ALA A 474 -51.50 -18.77 -34.47
CA ALA A 474 -51.46 -19.00 -33.03
C ALA A 474 -50.04 -19.23 -32.44
N GLN A 475 -49.04 -19.54 -33.29
CA GLN A 475 -47.63 -19.71 -32.88
C GLN A 475 -46.81 -18.42 -32.95
N VAL A 476 -47.29 -17.41 -33.70
CA VAL A 476 -46.63 -16.10 -33.82
C VAL A 476 -46.35 -15.42 -32.46
N PRO A 477 -47.30 -15.37 -31.50
CA PRO A 477 -47.05 -14.73 -30.20
C PRO A 477 -45.96 -15.43 -29.36
N ASP A 478 -45.84 -16.76 -29.48
CA ASP A 478 -44.80 -17.52 -28.79
C ASP A 478 -43.41 -17.26 -29.40
N LEU A 479 -43.32 -17.13 -30.73
CA LEU A 479 -42.09 -16.73 -31.43
C LEU A 479 -41.70 -15.29 -31.05
N ARG A 480 -42.67 -14.36 -31.06
CA ARG A 480 -42.48 -12.97 -30.59
C ARG A 480 -41.90 -12.94 -29.18
N ALA A 481 -42.48 -13.70 -28.27
CA ALA A 481 -42.02 -13.79 -26.89
C ALA A 481 -40.59 -14.36 -26.77
N SER A 482 -40.21 -15.35 -27.57
CA SER A 482 -38.83 -15.90 -27.56
C SER A 482 -37.81 -14.94 -28.16
N LEU A 483 -38.16 -14.12 -29.16
CA LEU A 483 -37.31 -13.04 -29.67
C LEU A 483 -37.07 -11.97 -28.60
N ASP A 484 -38.15 -11.44 -27.99
CA ASP A 484 -38.11 -10.37 -26.99
C ASP A 484 -37.48 -10.78 -25.62
N SER A 485 -37.46 -12.10 -25.34
CA SER A 485 -36.85 -12.69 -24.13
C SER A 485 -35.52 -13.39 -24.39
N ASP A 486 -35.48 -14.55 -25.03
CA ASP A 486 -34.28 -15.38 -25.17
C ASP A 486 -33.20 -14.69 -26.01
N VAL A 487 -33.52 -14.30 -27.26
CA VAL A 487 -32.55 -13.70 -28.19
C VAL A 487 -32.12 -12.32 -27.69
N ALA A 488 -33.09 -11.47 -27.32
CA ALA A 488 -32.81 -10.12 -26.85
C ALA A 488 -32.10 -10.07 -25.48
N ALA A 489 -32.27 -11.05 -24.58
CA ALA A 489 -31.50 -11.09 -23.33
C ALA A 489 -30.01 -11.37 -23.60
N VAL A 490 -29.68 -12.30 -24.50
CA VAL A 490 -28.29 -12.57 -24.87
C VAL A 490 -27.70 -11.37 -25.63
N TYR A 491 -28.47 -10.70 -26.49
CA TYR A 491 -28.04 -9.46 -27.15
C TYR A 491 -27.75 -8.32 -26.14
N ARG A 492 -28.62 -8.09 -25.15
CA ARG A 492 -28.37 -7.12 -24.06
C ARG A 492 -27.07 -7.45 -23.32
N ALA A 493 -26.80 -8.74 -23.04
CA ALA A 493 -25.55 -9.17 -22.43
C ALA A 493 -24.31 -8.96 -23.33
N CYS A 494 -24.44 -9.10 -24.66
CA CYS A 494 -23.40 -8.73 -25.62
C CYS A 494 -23.11 -7.22 -25.59
N LEU A 495 -24.14 -6.37 -25.53
CA LEU A 495 -24.00 -4.91 -25.44
C LEU A 495 -23.34 -4.47 -24.12
N GLU A 496 -23.80 -5.00 -22.97
CA GLU A 496 -23.14 -4.78 -21.67
C GLU A 496 -21.68 -5.24 -21.67
N ALA A 497 -21.38 -6.31 -22.40
CA ALA A 497 -20.03 -6.82 -22.56
C ALA A 497 -19.19 -6.07 -23.61
N ASN A 498 -19.68 -4.99 -24.23
CA ASN A 498 -19.06 -4.32 -25.38
C ASN A 498 -18.57 -5.33 -26.42
N VAL A 499 -19.48 -6.15 -26.94
CA VAL A 499 -19.27 -7.03 -28.10
C VAL A 499 -19.86 -6.31 -29.31
N GLU A 500 -19.01 -5.60 -30.04
CA GLU A 500 -19.38 -4.77 -31.20
C GLU A 500 -19.51 -5.58 -32.50
N ASP A 501 -18.94 -6.79 -32.54
CA ASP A 501 -18.86 -7.66 -33.72
C ASP A 501 -18.87 -9.15 -33.32
N ASN A 502 -19.47 -9.99 -34.17
CA ASN A 502 -19.72 -11.40 -33.95
C ASN A 502 -19.47 -12.26 -35.20
N GLU A 503 -18.25 -12.79 -35.31
CA GLU A 503 -17.80 -13.69 -36.39
C GLU A 503 -18.65 -14.98 -36.59
N TYR A 504 -19.60 -15.28 -35.70
CA TYR A 504 -20.42 -16.51 -35.72
C TYR A 504 -21.83 -16.35 -36.29
N THR A 505 -22.32 -15.13 -36.54
CA THR A 505 -23.59 -14.91 -37.26
C THR A 505 -23.63 -13.53 -37.93
N VAL A 506 -24.33 -13.45 -39.06
CA VAL A 506 -24.62 -12.17 -39.74
C VAL A 506 -25.99 -11.57 -39.33
N LEU A 507 -26.78 -12.30 -38.55
CA LEU A 507 -28.15 -11.93 -38.16
C LEU A 507 -28.12 -10.93 -36.99
N SER A 508 -28.72 -9.76 -37.14
CA SER A 508 -29.03 -8.87 -36.01
C SER A 508 -30.41 -9.16 -35.41
N VAL A 509 -30.69 -8.61 -34.23
CA VAL A 509 -32.05 -8.70 -33.63
C VAL A 509 -33.06 -7.92 -34.47
N ASP A 510 -32.65 -6.82 -35.10
CA ASP A 510 -33.51 -5.97 -35.91
C ASP A 510 -33.88 -6.65 -37.24
N ASP A 511 -32.96 -7.43 -37.84
CA ASP A 511 -33.25 -8.28 -39.01
C ASP A 511 -34.28 -9.37 -38.66
N LEU A 512 -34.08 -10.07 -37.54
CA LEU A 512 -34.98 -11.16 -37.10
C LEU A 512 -36.37 -10.64 -36.69
N ASP A 513 -36.46 -9.42 -36.17
CA ASP A 513 -37.73 -8.75 -35.94
C ASP A 513 -38.45 -8.42 -37.26
N TYR A 514 -37.71 -7.92 -38.24
CA TYR A 514 -38.24 -7.61 -39.56
C TYR A 514 -38.70 -8.86 -40.34
N GLU A 515 -37.90 -9.94 -40.33
CA GLU A 515 -38.31 -11.25 -40.89
C GLU A 515 -39.59 -11.76 -40.19
N LEU A 516 -39.70 -11.61 -38.86
CA LEU A 516 -40.90 -12.03 -38.11
C LEU A 516 -42.12 -11.21 -38.53
N GLN A 517 -42.02 -9.89 -38.62
CA GLN A 517 -43.10 -9.00 -39.08
C GLN A 517 -43.56 -9.36 -40.51
N LEU A 518 -42.62 -9.71 -41.39
CA LEU A 518 -42.92 -10.12 -42.76
C LEU A 518 -43.66 -11.46 -42.80
N ALA A 519 -43.24 -12.45 -41.99
CA ALA A 519 -43.93 -13.72 -41.85
C ALA A 519 -45.34 -13.56 -41.24
N GLU A 520 -45.52 -12.68 -40.25
CA GLU A 520 -46.83 -12.31 -39.72
C GLU A 520 -47.77 -11.78 -40.81
N GLN A 521 -47.31 -10.82 -41.60
CA GLN A 521 -48.10 -10.26 -42.70
C GLN A 521 -48.39 -11.33 -43.76
N GLY A 522 -47.42 -12.21 -44.06
CA GLY A 522 -47.57 -13.35 -44.96
C GLY A 522 -48.67 -14.33 -44.52
N ILE A 523 -48.75 -14.65 -43.22
CA ILE A 523 -49.83 -15.48 -42.66
C ILE A 523 -51.18 -14.79 -42.85
N ARG A 524 -51.32 -13.51 -42.44
CA ARG A 524 -52.57 -12.74 -42.56
C ARG A 524 -53.07 -12.70 -44.01
N LYS A 525 -52.18 -12.31 -44.93
CA LYS A 525 -52.43 -12.29 -46.39
C LYS A 525 -52.89 -13.64 -46.94
N LYS A 526 -52.29 -14.74 -46.46
CA LYS A 526 -52.65 -16.07 -46.94
C LYS A 526 -53.95 -16.58 -46.33
N ILE A 527 -54.31 -16.17 -45.10
CA ILE A 527 -55.64 -16.43 -44.51
C ILE A 527 -56.71 -15.72 -45.34
N ALA A 528 -56.60 -14.40 -45.53
CA ALA A 528 -57.54 -13.60 -46.31
C ALA A 528 -57.76 -14.19 -47.72
N PHE A 529 -56.67 -14.51 -48.43
CA PHE A 529 -56.76 -15.17 -49.74
C PHE A 529 -57.50 -16.52 -49.69
N VAL A 530 -57.20 -17.40 -48.72
CA VAL A 530 -57.89 -18.69 -48.61
C VAL A 530 -59.37 -18.53 -48.26
N GLU A 531 -59.73 -17.55 -47.43
CA GLU A 531 -61.12 -17.21 -47.11
C GLU A 531 -61.86 -16.71 -48.35
N ASN A 532 -61.27 -15.81 -49.12
CA ASN A 532 -61.91 -15.22 -50.30
C ASN A 532 -62.13 -16.25 -51.39
N GLN A 533 -61.16 -17.16 -51.58
CA GLN A 533 -61.33 -18.32 -52.47
C GLN A 533 -62.40 -19.31 -51.99
N MET A 534 -62.62 -19.48 -50.69
CA MET A 534 -63.75 -20.27 -50.15
C MET A 534 -65.11 -19.59 -50.40
N VAL A 535 -65.16 -18.27 -50.27
CA VAL A 535 -66.35 -17.44 -50.55
C VAL A 535 -66.71 -17.51 -52.04
N SER A 536 -65.74 -17.31 -52.93
CA SER A 536 -65.93 -17.41 -54.39
C SER A 536 -66.36 -18.81 -54.83
N ALA A 537 -65.77 -19.86 -54.25
CA ALA A 537 -66.16 -21.25 -54.52
C ALA A 537 -67.61 -21.59 -54.11
N THR A 538 -68.23 -20.77 -53.25
CA THR A 538 -69.64 -20.93 -52.85
C THR A 538 -70.61 -20.26 -53.84
N HIS A 539 -70.15 -19.27 -54.62
CA HIS A 539 -70.98 -18.47 -55.52
C HIS A 539 -70.90 -18.94 -56.98
N THR A 540 -71.31 -20.19 -57.23
CA THR A 540 -71.20 -20.89 -58.54
C THR A 540 -71.99 -20.29 -59.70
N ASN A 541 -72.72 -19.21 -59.49
CA ASN A 541 -73.60 -18.58 -60.49
C ASN A 541 -72.90 -17.46 -61.29
N LEU A 542 -71.72 -17.01 -60.85
CA LEU A 542 -70.88 -16.04 -61.58
C LEU A 542 -69.82 -16.75 -62.42
N THR A 543 -69.37 -16.09 -63.49
CA THR A 543 -68.21 -16.54 -64.26
C THR A 543 -66.91 -16.30 -63.46
N PRO A 544 -65.87 -17.16 -63.60
CA PRO A 544 -64.60 -16.97 -62.91
C PRO A 544 -63.98 -15.59 -63.16
N ALA A 545 -64.14 -15.03 -64.36
CA ALA A 545 -63.64 -13.70 -64.71
C ALA A 545 -64.33 -12.57 -63.91
N LYS A 546 -65.66 -12.61 -63.70
CA LYS A 546 -66.34 -11.62 -62.84
C LYS A 546 -65.95 -11.79 -61.37
N LEU A 547 -65.73 -13.02 -60.91
CA LEU A 547 -65.23 -13.27 -59.54
C LEU A 547 -63.82 -12.71 -59.34
N GLU A 548 -62.91 -12.92 -60.31
CA GLU A 548 -61.55 -12.39 -60.31
C GLU A 548 -61.53 -10.85 -60.41
N GLU A 549 -62.41 -10.25 -61.20
CA GLU A 549 -62.63 -8.79 -61.25
C GLU A 549 -63.08 -8.24 -59.88
N PHE A 550 -64.06 -8.87 -59.24
CA PHE A 550 -64.57 -8.44 -57.93
C PHE A 550 -63.56 -8.65 -56.79
N GLU A 551 -62.72 -9.70 -56.85
CA GLU A 551 -61.60 -9.95 -55.93
C GLU A 551 -60.45 -8.95 -56.16
N ALA A 552 -60.11 -8.65 -57.41
CA ALA A 552 -59.09 -7.68 -57.77
C ALA A 552 -59.46 -6.26 -57.31
N THR A 553 -60.72 -5.85 -57.49
CA THR A 553 -61.22 -4.57 -56.99
C THR A 553 -61.21 -4.53 -55.46
N PHE A 554 -61.77 -5.54 -54.77
CA PHE A 554 -61.74 -5.57 -53.29
C PHE A 554 -60.31 -5.39 -52.76
N LYS A 555 -59.37 -6.16 -53.30
CA LYS A 555 -57.95 -6.14 -52.93
C LYS A 555 -57.20 -4.86 -53.35
N HIS A 556 -57.75 -4.05 -54.26
CA HIS A 556 -57.17 -2.74 -54.59
C HIS A 556 -57.51 -1.68 -53.52
N PHE A 557 -58.61 -1.87 -52.81
CA PHE A 557 -59.12 -0.93 -51.82
C PHE A 557 -58.90 -1.38 -50.36
N ASP A 558 -58.83 -2.68 -50.08
CA ASP A 558 -58.26 -3.24 -48.83
C ASP A 558 -56.74 -2.98 -48.80
N LYS A 559 -56.35 -1.87 -48.17
CA LYS A 559 -54.97 -1.36 -48.17
C LYS A 559 -54.15 -1.72 -46.94
N ASP A 560 -54.80 -2.17 -45.86
CA ASP A 560 -54.14 -2.64 -44.65
C ASP A 560 -54.11 -4.17 -44.53
N ASP A 561 -54.58 -4.87 -45.57
CA ASP A 561 -54.62 -6.33 -45.69
C ASP A 561 -55.48 -7.00 -44.58
N THR A 562 -56.54 -6.31 -44.14
CA THR A 562 -57.44 -6.77 -43.06
C THR A 562 -58.52 -7.74 -43.53
N ASN A 563 -58.72 -7.89 -44.84
CA ASN A 563 -59.87 -8.56 -45.45
C ASN A 563 -61.22 -7.87 -45.17
N THR A 564 -61.19 -6.56 -44.92
CA THR A 564 -62.37 -5.69 -44.72
C THR A 564 -62.18 -4.35 -45.44
N LEU A 565 -63.27 -3.79 -45.98
CA LEU A 565 -63.28 -2.43 -46.53
C LEU A 565 -63.95 -1.47 -45.55
N MET A 566 -63.36 -0.31 -45.30
CA MET A 566 -64.07 0.79 -44.63
C MET A 566 -65.04 1.48 -45.61
N LEU A 567 -66.02 2.24 -45.09
CA LEU A 567 -67.05 2.95 -45.88
C LEU A 567 -66.50 3.69 -47.12
N TRP A 568 -65.41 4.43 -46.95
CA TRP A 568 -64.80 5.20 -48.05
C TRP A 568 -64.05 4.33 -49.07
N GLU A 569 -63.53 3.18 -48.65
CA GLU A 569 -62.89 2.18 -49.53
C GLU A 569 -63.95 1.42 -50.32
N MET A 570 -65.06 1.03 -49.68
CA MET A 570 -66.22 0.45 -50.36
C MET A 570 -66.84 1.42 -51.39
N HIS A 571 -66.96 2.70 -51.06
CA HIS A 571 -67.45 3.72 -52.01
C HIS A 571 -66.49 3.85 -53.21
N ALA A 572 -65.19 3.99 -52.97
CA ALA A 572 -64.21 4.07 -54.05
C ALA A 572 -64.15 2.78 -54.90
N ALA A 573 -64.33 1.61 -54.28
CA ALA A 573 -64.40 0.32 -54.95
C ALA A 573 -65.63 0.20 -55.88
N LEU A 574 -66.83 0.56 -55.41
CA LEU A 574 -68.04 0.56 -56.25
C LEU A 574 -67.90 1.54 -57.42
N ALA A 575 -67.43 2.76 -57.15
CA ALA A 575 -67.19 3.76 -58.19
C ALA A 575 -66.17 3.28 -59.24
N SER A 576 -65.18 2.47 -58.86
CA SER A 576 -64.21 1.87 -59.80
C SER A 576 -64.82 0.80 -60.72
N LEU A 577 -65.88 0.13 -60.27
CA LEU A 577 -66.70 -0.79 -61.08
C LEU A 577 -67.80 -0.06 -61.87
N GLY A 578 -67.82 1.28 -61.84
CA GLY A 578 -68.84 2.11 -62.50
C GLY A 578 -70.17 2.22 -61.73
N ILE A 579 -70.26 1.67 -60.52
CA ILE A 579 -71.45 1.70 -59.67
C ILE A 579 -71.34 2.93 -58.76
N VAL A 580 -72.18 3.95 -58.99
CA VAL A 580 -72.17 5.21 -58.22
C VAL A 580 -73.50 5.38 -57.50
N TYR A 581 -73.43 5.54 -56.18
CA TYR A 581 -74.55 5.84 -55.29
C TYR A 581 -74.43 7.28 -54.75
N ALA A 582 -75.48 7.82 -54.15
CA ALA A 582 -75.37 9.02 -53.32
C ALA A 582 -74.71 8.70 -51.96
N ASP A 583 -74.09 9.70 -51.32
CA ASP A 583 -73.38 9.52 -50.04
C ASP A 583 -74.31 8.96 -48.93
N ASP A 584 -75.58 9.38 -48.89
CA ASP A 584 -76.59 8.91 -47.93
C ASP A 584 -77.15 7.51 -48.27
N GLU A 585 -77.18 7.13 -49.55
CA GLU A 585 -77.55 5.79 -49.98
C GLU A 585 -76.47 4.77 -49.60
N ILE A 586 -75.19 5.10 -49.82
CA ILE A 586 -74.09 4.17 -49.53
C ILE A 586 -73.80 4.02 -48.03
N GLU A 587 -73.99 5.07 -47.22
CA GLU A 587 -73.97 4.94 -45.75
C GLU A 587 -75.02 3.91 -45.27
N ALA A 588 -76.22 3.91 -45.86
CA ALA A 588 -77.27 2.96 -45.52
C ALA A 588 -76.94 1.51 -45.97
N ILE A 589 -76.40 1.33 -47.19
CA ILE A 589 -75.98 0.01 -47.69
C ILE A 589 -74.82 -0.54 -46.86
N TYR A 590 -73.81 0.28 -46.56
CA TYR A 590 -72.66 -0.10 -45.72
C TYR A 590 -73.11 -0.53 -44.31
N GLY A 591 -73.96 0.26 -43.66
CA GLY A 591 -74.51 -0.07 -42.33
C GLY A 591 -75.35 -1.34 -42.31
N GLN A 592 -76.06 -1.67 -43.40
CA GLN A 592 -76.78 -2.94 -43.55
C GLN A 592 -75.81 -4.13 -43.69
N LEU A 593 -74.73 -3.99 -44.47
CA LEU A 593 -73.71 -5.04 -44.59
C LEU A 593 -72.94 -5.28 -43.28
N GLU A 594 -72.64 -4.23 -42.51
CA GLU A 594 -72.09 -4.40 -41.16
C GLU A 594 -73.09 -5.08 -40.21
N ALA A 595 -74.39 -4.81 -40.33
CA ALA A 595 -75.42 -5.46 -39.51
C ALA A 595 -75.58 -6.96 -39.83
N ASP A 596 -75.52 -7.34 -41.12
CA ASP A 596 -75.73 -8.73 -41.57
C ASP A 596 -74.47 -9.61 -41.50
N PHE A 597 -73.28 -9.04 -41.73
CA PHE A 597 -72.00 -9.77 -41.77
C PHE A 597 -71.01 -9.39 -40.66
N GLY A 598 -71.33 -8.42 -39.81
CA GLY A 598 -70.48 -7.90 -38.72
C GLY A 598 -69.39 -6.91 -39.16
N ALA A 599 -68.92 -7.02 -40.41
CA ALA A 599 -68.04 -6.07 -41.09
C ALA A 599 -68.13 -6.29 -42.61
N VAL A 600 -67.74 -5.29 -43.41
CA VAL A 600 -67.71 -5.39 -44.89
C VAL A 600 -66.49 -6.20 -45.36
N THR A 601 -66.52 -7.50 -45.09
CA THR A 601 -65.57 -8.50 -45.60
C THR A 601 -65.79 -8.78 -47.09
N TYR A 602 -64.89 -9.51 -47.73
CA TYR A 602 -65.09 -9.98 -49.11
C TYR A 602 -66.39 -10.79 -49.28
N GLN A 603 -66.89 -11.46 -48.24
CA GLN A 603 -68.18 -12.14 -48.27
C GLN A 603 -69.37 -11.17 -48.37
N ALA A 604 -69.35 -10.08 -47.60
CA ALA A 604 -70.38 -9.04 -47.65
C ALA A 604 -70.33 -8.27 -49.00
N TRP A 605 -69.11 -7.95 -49.44
CA TRP A 605 -68.82 -7.32 -50.74
C TRP A 605 -69.33 -8.16 -51.92
N LEU A 606 -68.99 -9.45 -51.96
CA LEU A 606 -69.42 -10.34 -53.03
C LEU A 606 -70.93 -10.55 -52.99
N ALA A 607 -71.56 -10.64 -51.81
CA ALA A 607 -73.01 -10.74 -51.68
C ALA A 607 -73.72 -9.51 -52.28
N LEU A 608 -73.22 -8.30 -52.03
CA LEU A 608 -73.73 -7.07 -52.63
C LEU A 608 -73.57 -7.08 -54.16
N LEU A 609 -72.38 -7.37 -54.68
CA LEU A 609 -72.14 -7.38 -56.13
C LEU A 609 -72.90 -8.50 -56.87
N VAL A 610 -73.10 -9.65 -56.22
CA VAL A 610 -73.98 -10.72 -56.72
C VAL A 610 -75.44 -10.25 -56.78
N ASP A 611 -75.90 -9.41 -55.86
CA ASP A 611 -77.26 -8.86 -55.89
C ASP A 611 -77.42 -7.82 -57.01
N ILE A 612 -76.49 -6.87 -57.11
CA ILE A 612 -76.49 -5.79 -58.12
C ILE A 612 -76.38 -6.35 -59.55
N THR A 613 -75.53 -7.36 -59.79
CA THR A 613 -75.21 -7.82 -61.16
C THR A 613 -76.10 -8.96 -61.70
N LYS A 614 -77.24 -9.25 -61.03
CA LYS A 614 -78.23 -10.25 -61.48
C LYS A 614 -78.78 -10.02 -62.88
N ASP A 615 -78.95 -8.76 -63.29
CA ASP A 615 -79.55 -8.41 -64.57
C ASP A 615 -78.51 -8.37 -65.72
N ASP A 616 -77.22 -8.20 -65.40
CA ASP A 616 -76.09 -8.06 -66.33
C ASP A 616 -75.39 -9.40 -66.68
N SER A 617 -76.15 -10.50 -66.72
CA SER A 617 -75.67 -11.81 -67.17
C SER A 617 -76.41 -12.28 -68.42
N SER A 618 -75.90 -11.91 -69.59
CA SER A 618 -76.44 -12.34 -70.90
C SER A 618 -76.52 -13.87 -70.99
N SER A 619 -77.73 -14.40 -71.09
CA SER A 619 -77.94 -15.86 -71.11
C SER A 619 -77.46 -16.47 -72.43
N PRO A 620 -77.13 -17.78 -72.47
CA PRO A 620 -76.77 -18.46 -73.72
C PRO A 620 -77.84 -18.33 -74.81
N ASP A 621 -79.11 -18.22 -74.43
CA ASP A 621 -80.22 -18.07 -75.37
C ASP A 621 -80.39 -16.63 -75.87
N GLN A 622 -80.06 -15.61 -75.06
CA GLN A 622 -79.92 -14.22 -75.54
C GLN A 622 -78.74 -14.05 -76.49
N LEU A 623 -77.61 -14.73 -76.23
CA LEU A 623 -76.46 -14.74 -77.14
C LEU A 623 -76.78 -15.43 -78.48
N ARG A 624 -77.54 -16.53 -78.46
CA ARG A 624 -78.10 -17.18 -79.67
C ARG A 624 -78.97 -16.21 -80.48
N GLU A 625 -79.84 -15.45 -79.83
CA GLU A 625 -80.71 -14.47 -80.50
C GLU A 625 -79.91 -13.29 -81.07
N ALA A 626 -78.86 -12.83 -80.39
CA ALA A 626 -77.95 -11.80 -80.90
C ALA A 626 -77.18 -12.26 -82.15
N PHE A 627 -76.60 -13.47 -82.15
CA PHE A 627 -75.95 -14.03 -83.34
C PHE A 627 -76.95 -14.29 -84.47
N ARG A 628 -78.18 -14.74 -84.17
CA ARG A 628 -79.24 -14.93 -85.17
C ARG A 628 -79.70 -13.63 -85.82
N SER A 629 -79.78 -12.55 -85.05
CA SER A 629 -80.05 -11.20 -85.55
C SER A 629 -78.92 -10.71 -86.47
N MET A 630 -77.66 -10.88 -86.04
CA MET A 630 -76.46 -10.58 -86.83
C MET A 630 -76.38 -11.38 -88.14
N ALA A 631 -76.80 -12.65 -88.10
CA ALA A 631 -76.87 -13.53 -89.26
C ALA A 631 -77.98 -13.16 -90.25
N GLY A 632 -78.94 -12.30 -89.88
CA GLY A 632 -80.14 -12.04 -90.68
C GLY A 632 -81.04 -13.28 -90.79
N ASP A 633 -81.34 -13.92 -89.65
CA ASP A 633 -82.13 -15.16 -89.54
C ASP A 633 -81.49 -16.42 -90.16
N LYS A 634 -80.28 -16.33 -90.73
CA LYS A 634 -79.53 -17.48 -91.25
C LYS A 634 -79.03 -18.38 -90.10
N PRO A 635 -78.86 -19.71 -90.32
CA PRO A 635 -78.23 -20.62 -89.36
C PRO A 635 -76.67 -20.57 -89.39
N PHE A 636 -76.09 -19.59 -90.07
CA PHE A 636 -74.65 -19.35 -90.18
C PHE A 636 -74.37 -17.85 -90.28
N VAL A 637 -73.16 -17.41 -89.91
CA VAL A 637 -72.65 -16.04 -90.12
C VAL A 637 -71.57 -16.08 -91.20
N THR A 638 -71.47 -15.05 -92.05
CA THR A 638 -70.38 -14.91 -93.02
C THR A 638 -69.31 -13.89 -92.58
N ASP A 639 -68.14 -13.97 -93.21
CA ASP A 639 -67.10 -12.93 -93.17
C ASP A 639 -67.65 -11.51 -93.47
N ILE A 640 -68.58 -11.40 -94.41
CA ILE A 640 -69.30 -10.17 -94.74
C ILE A 640 -70.24 -9.74 -93.61
N ASP A 641 -71.03 -10.67 -93.03
CA ASP A 641 -71.96 -10.35 -91.94
C ASP A 641 -71.21 -9.83 -90.69
N PHE A 642 -70.07 -10.44 -90.30
CA PHE A 642 -69.21 -9.93 -89.22
C PHE A 642 -68.69 -8.51 -89.50
N THR A 643 -68.37 -8.22 -90.76
CA THR A 643 -67.89 -6.90 -91.19
C THR A 643 -69.01 -5.85 -91.16
N GLN A 644 -70.24 -6.21 -91.54
CA GLN A 644 -71.41 -5.33 -91.45
C GLN A 644 -71.82 -5.06 -90.00
N ALA A 645 -71.69 -6.06 -89.12
CA ALA A 645 -71.92 -5.93 -87.67
C ALA A 645 -70.94 -4.98 -86.96
N SER A 646 -69.97 -4.39 -87.68
CA SER A 646 -69.00 -3.41 -87.15
C SER A 646 -68.17 -3.92 -85.97
N LEU A 647 -67.92 -5.23 -85.91
CA LEU A 647 -67.11 -5.86 -84.88
C LEU A 647 -65.63 -5.41 -84.96
N PRO A 648 -64.90 -5.31 -83.83
CA PRO A 648 -63.47 -5.00 -83.85
C PRO A 648 -62.67 -6.06 -84.62
N LYS A 649 -61.66 -5.64 -85.39
CA LYS A 649 -60.90 -6.54 -86.27
C LYS A 649 -60.21 -7.71 -85.55
N GLU A 650 -59.72 -7.50 -84.33
CA GLU A 650 -59.16 -8.57 -83.51
C GLU A 650 -60.23 -9.58 -83.08
N THR A 651 -61.45 -9.12 -82.76
CA THR A 651 -62.61 -9.97 -82.48
C THR A 651 -63.01 -10.78 -83.71
N ILE A 652 -63.06 -10.16 -84.90
CA ILE A 652 -63.36 -10.89 -86.15
C ILE A 652 -62.30 -11.99 -86.38
N ARG A 653 -61.01 -11.68 -86.30
CA ARG A 653 -59.94 -12.69 -86.50
C ARG A 653 -60.07 -13.85 -85.50
N PHE A 654 -60.37 -13.57 -84.23
CA PHE A 654 -60.59 -14.61 -83.22
C PHE A 654 -61.82 -15.48 -83.55
N LEU A 655 -62.93 -14.89 -83.99
CA LEU A 655 -64.12 -15.64 -84.37
C LEU A 655 -63.88 -16.49 -85.64
N GLU A 656 -63.13 -15.98 -86.62
CA GLU A 656 -62.70 -16.74 -87.81
C GLU A 656 -61.76 -17.91 -87.49
N GLU A 657 -61.02 -17.84 -86.38
CA GLU A 657 -60.04 -18.85 -85.94
C GLU A 657 -60.66 -19.92 -85.03
N VAL A 658 -61.75 -19.61 -84.32
CA VAL A 658 -62.35 -20.49 -83.30
C VAL A 658 -63.76 -21.01 -83.68
N MET A 659 -64.52 -20.33 -84.55
CA MET A 659 -65.80 -20.90 -85.02
C MET A 659 -65.60 -22.05 -86.03
N PRO A 660 -66.39 -23.14 -85.94
CA PRO A 660 -66.38 -24.18 -86.96
C PRO A 660 -66.97 -23.67 -88.28
N LEU A 661 -66.36 -24.06 -89.39
CA LEU A 661 -66.86 -23.79 -90.74
C LEU A 661 -68.01 -24.74 -91.09
N GLN A 662 -69.04 -24.25 -91.78
CA GLN A 662 -70.19 -25.06 -92.16
C GLN A 662 -69.94 -25.83 -93.48
N GLU A 663 -70.02 -27.17 -93.43
CA GLU A 663 -69.82 -28.03 -94.60
C GLU A 663 -71.05 -28.07 -95.52
N GLY A 664 -71.19 -27.08 -96.41
CA GLY A 664 -72.22 -27.10 -97.45
C GLY A 664 -72.15 -25.94 -98.42
N ARG A 665 -71.82 -26.20 -99.69
CA ARG A 665 -71.81 -25.15 -100.74
C ARG A 665 -73.24 -24.79 -101.13
N ASN A 666 -73.67 -23.56 -100.82
CA ASN A 666 -74.93 -23.02 -101.29
C ASN A 666 -74.94 -22.93 -102.84
N PRO A 667 -75.91 -23.54 -103.56
CA PRO A 667 -75.85 -23.62 -105.04
C PRO A 667 -75.95 -22.29 -105.80
N ASN A 668 -76.37 -21.21 -105.15
CA ASN A 668 -76.67 -19.92 -105.77
C ASN A 668 -75.58 -18.84 -105.58
N ASP A 669 -74.43 -19.18 -105.00
CA ASP A 669 -73.36 -18.20 -104.73
C ASP A 669 -72.30 -18.18 -105.84
N GLU A 670 -72.21 -17.07 -106.57
CA GLU A 670 -71.25 -16.87 -107.67
C GLU A 670 -69.84 -16.53 -107.16
N ASN A 671 -69.68 -16.16 -105.88
CA ASN A 671 -68.40 -15.78 -105.29
C ASN A 671 -67.70 -16.98 -104.63
N ALA A 672 -66.59 -17.44 -105.22
CA ALA A 672 -65.85 -18.62 -104.76
C ALA A 672 -64.95 -18.41 -103.52
N SER A 673 -65.15 -17.33 -102.75
CA SER A 673 -64.25 -16.91 -101.65
C SER A 673 -64.91 -16.73 -100.27
N THR A 674 -66.24 -16.66 -100.20
CA THR A 674 -66.99 -16.40 -98.95
C THR A 674 -66.90 -17.59 -98.00
N ARG A 675 -66.67 -17.32 -96.70
CA ARG A 675 -66.69 -18.32 -95.62
C ARG A 675 -67.98 -18.28 -94.84
N TYR A 676 -68.46 -19.46 -94.42
CA TYR A 676 -69.68 -19.66 -93.63
C TYR A 676 -69.31 -20.30 -92.28
N PHE A 677 -69.66 -19.64 -91.18
CA PHE A 677 -69.32 -20.04 -89.81
C PHE A 677 -70.58 -20.46 -89.03
N ASP A 678 -70.53 -21.61 -88.36
CA ASP A 678 -71.63 -22.15 -87.57
C ASP A 678 -71.56 -21.67 -86.12
N TYR A 679 -72.32 -20.62 -85.83
CA TYR A 679 -72.46 -20.06 -84.49
C TYR A 679 -73.28 -20.95 -83.54
N TYR A 680 -74.14 -21.84 -84.03
CA TYR A 680 -74.89 -22.77 -83.17
C TYR A 680 -73.94 -23.80 -82.55
N SER A 681 -73.13 -24.46 -83.38
CA SER A 681 -72.12 -25.43 -82.90
C SER A 681 -71.07 -24.78 -82.00
N PHE A 682 -70.63 -23.56 -82.32
CA PHE A 682 -69.73 -22.77 -81.46
C PHE A 682 -70.33 -22.49 -80.08
N LEU A 683 -71.59 -22.05 -80.01
CA LEU A 683 -72.25 -21.75 -78.74
C LEU A 683 -72.55 -23.02 -77.92
N GLU A 684 -72.86 -24.16 -78.55
CA GLU A 684 -73.06 -25.44 -77.85
C GLU A 684 -71.76 -25.99 -77.25
N THR A 685 -70.61 -25.89 -77.94
CA THR A 685 -69.31 -26.30 -77.38
C THR A 685 -68.81 -25.34 -76.30
N THR A 686 -69.10 -24.04 -76.42
CA THR A 686 -68.69 -23.02 -75.44
C THR A 686 -69.54 -23.07 -74.16
N PHE A 687 -70.86 -23.24 -74.29
CA PHE A 687 -71.82 -23.22 -73.16
C PHE A 687 -72.38 -24.61 -72.83
N ALA A 688 -71.52 -25.64 -72.92
CA ALA A 688 -71.90 -27.04 -72.79
C ALA A 688 -72.80 -27.33 -71.58
N ARG A 689 -74.05 -27.74 -71.85
CA ARG A 689 -74.96 -28.26 -70.81
C ARG A 689 -74.38 -29.56 -70.23
N LYS A 690 -74.06 -29.53 -68.94
CA LYS A 690 -73.89 -30.76 -68.17
C LYS A 690 -75.22 -31.52 -68.13
N ASN A 691 -75.18 -32.79 -68.51
CA ASN A 691 -75.99 -33.83 -67.88
C ASN A 691 -75.23 -34.37 -66.66
#